data_AF-A0A9D1N1G9-F1
#
_entry.id   AF-A0A9D1N1G9-F1
#
_cell.length_a   1.000
_cell.length_b   1.000
_cell.length_c   1.000
_cell.angle_alpha   90.00
_cell.angle_beta   90.00
_cell.angle_gamma   90.00
#
_symmetry.space_group_name_H-M   'P 1'
#
loop_
_entity.id
_entity.type
_entity.pdbx_description
1 polymer ?
#
loop_
_entity_poly.entity_id
_entity_poly.type
_entity_poly.pdbx_seq_one_letter_code
_entity_poly.pdbx_strand_id
1 'polypeptide(L)'
;MKITSLSYTVNNNYNVKNKKTVPVKYEANNFALSHKRDKFITFGALPNIKLKKFDIAAEKAKLLKQIDTILQSDTPETDLEDKLTDIIQKSLARARSILKRKKVLLEEIQKVSESKILTKQQKSDRARAIQKEWNLVNKIKIDKNNIVKPNQKQKDENIDFRLINRFRRAISEDNFNLHSVFNDFYKELENIQTIEELNKKYPKIKTPQNPAHIVAKKLESSLTRDFYEKFNDLYDSGQDVLLFKYVDSKLKELIKPIAQKYKLSEVSLYEKTAQSFNKRIIDRFAKAKVEVGFSFIPEQRKNKIAQITDNDIKLLYTDFDDFVISVIKKHYLNAQKLNEIQYTNANQTINISSIHEPEYKFEKLPEKIKQLMVSSDAIEKAQRDYEHFNVEQFKERLNYFANKEPGNNETIFEGIVAFDTCKFEKGDIEPLIKFLKELDDLSDGKISVEQAINNIKNQKLSPRETEKINAVEKQKAQQILKIEQKKNAELNVIKNRFDAAIDILYANNLNNIANSCLKYRPESLQQDVISEAETVMSLINQNTKELSINKAKLESGLLRWDTFNLYKKTEADNPIYLKAVKYAQLPGGKTDIDKAGQYIINAEIVENYPQSLEYVRNSDVLSKIMEKAGDDKEAAIKCLCKFDDYTELNNTDKNSLAKFQDLFDIKDTTQKYVLKHIIENLYVKNDTTLLIKSVKSDVAKGTELIKATITARAKQQILDKYKYPVCLEYMRSFEEALTNFASLQGSAGVKKIGRNNKSAQYQMELKLKDHDDRLFSIENNYYFDIFSEKGKH
;
A
#
# COMPACT_ATOMS: atom_id res chain seq x y z
N MET A 1 4.33 47.74 -46.09
CA MET A 1 3.17 47.37 -46.94
C MET A 1 3.51 46.04 -47.62
N LYS A 2 2.58 45.08 -47.58
CA LYS A 2 2.60 43.71 -48.16
C LYS A 2 3.54 42.64 -47.56
N ILE A 3 2.84 41.63 -47.05
CA ILE A 3 3.19 40.25 -46.70
C ILE A 3 3.59 39.47 -47.96
N THR A 4 4.58 38.55 -47.86
CA THR A 4 4.51 37.20 -48.48
C THR A 4 5.62 36.26 -47.99
N SER A 5 5.14 35.12 -47.49
CA SER A 5 5.66 33.74 -47.52
C SER A 5 7.16 33.45 -47.65
N LEU A 6 7.69 32.78 -46.62
CA LEU A 6 8.71 31.74 -46.76
C LEU A 6 8.26 30.48 -45.99
N SER A 7 8.18 29.39 -46.74
CA SER A 7 7.83 28.03 -46.34
C SER A 7 8.98 27.36 -45.59
N TYR A 8 8.65 26.62 -44.52
CA TYR A 8 9.54 25.60 -43.95
C TYR A 8 8.78 24.28 -43.75
N THR A 9 9.36 23.26 -44.38
CA THR A 9 9.04 21.83 -44.31
C THR A 9 9.51 21.28 -42.96
N VAL A 10 8.67 20.50 -42.28
CA VAL A 10 9.14 19.52 -41.27
C VAL A 10 8.48 18.18 -41.55
N ASN A 11 9.36 17.21 -41.79
CA ASN A 11 9.12 15.80 -42.04
C ASN A 11 8.31 15.13 -40.92
N ASN A 12 7.17 14.52 -41.28
CA ASN A 12 6.57 13.44 -40.49
C ASN A 12 6.72 12.13 -41.26
N ASN A 13 7.81 11.42 -41.00
CA ASN A 13 7.95 10.00 -41.37
C ASN A 13 7.08 9.16 -40.43
N TYR A 14 5.88 8.80 -40.88
CA TYR A 14 5.15 7.63 -40.36
C TYR A 14 4.93 6.63 -41.50
N ASN A 15 5.66 5.53 -41.38
CA ASN A 15 5.68 4.40 -42.30
C ASN A 15 4.44 3.53 -42.03
N VAL A 16 3.35 3.74 -42.78
CA VAL A 16 2.15 2.87 -42.73
C VAL A 16 2.22 1.87 -43.88
N LYS A 17 2.77 0.67 -43.60
CA LYS A 17 2.60 -0.49 -44.47
C LYS A 17 1.53 -1.42 -43.92
N ASN A 18 0.54 -1.66 -44.77
CA ASN A 18 -0.38 -2.80 -44.87
C ASN A 18 -1.87 -2.48 -44.69
N LYS A 19 -2.49 -2.15 -45.83
CA LYS A 19 -3.93 -2.24 -46.09
C LYS A 19 -4.37 -3.71 -46.01
N LYS A 20 -5.35 -4.01 -45.17
CA LYS A 20 -6.39 -5.01 -45.48
C LYS A 20 -7.74 -4.31 -45.41
N THR A 21 -8.32 -4.13 -46.58
CA THR A 21 -9.68 -3.66 -46.82
C THR A 21 -10.70 -4.62 -46.21
N VAL A 22 -11.56 -4.13 -45.32
CA VAL A 22 -12.80 -4.80 -44.90
C VAL A 22 -13.96 -3.99 -45.51
N PRO A 23 -14.84 -4.59 -46.33
CA PRO A 23 -15.98 -3.89 -46.89
C PRO A 23 -17.07 -3.76 -45.82
N VAL A 24 -17.41 -2.53 -45.43
CA VAL A 24 -18.59 -2.23 -44.61
C VAL A 24 -19.79 -2.11 -45.55
N LYS A 25 -20.74 -3.04 -45.46
CA LYS A 25 -22.07 -2.90 -46.06
C LYS A 25 -22.86 -1.87 -45.24
N TYR A 26 -23.29 -0.80 -45.89
CA TYR A 26 -24.30 0.10 -45.34
C TYR A 26 -25.69 -0.46 -45.67
N GLU A 27 -26.45 -0.84 -44.64
CA GLU A 27 -27.90 -0.99 -44.77
C GLU A 27 -28.55 0.38 -44.56
N ALA A 28 -29.27 0.83 -45.58
CA ALA A 28 -30.05 2.05 -45.59
C ALA A 28 -31.35 1.83 -44.81
N ASN A 29 -31.58 2.60 -43.75
CA ASN A 29 -32.91 2.79 -43.21
C ASN A 29 -33.36 4.23 -43.44
N ASN A 30 -34.33 4.34 -44.34
CA ASN A 30 -35.13 5.50 -44.67
C ASN A 30 -35.87 6.02 -43.44
N PHE A 31 -35.76 7.31 -43.14
CA PHE A 31 -36.90 8.11 -42.67
C PHE A 31 -36.77 9.53 -43.19
N ALA A 32 -37.73 9.93 -44.02
CA ALA A 32 -37.89 11.25 -44.58
C ALA A 32 -38.89 12.07 -43.74
N LEU A 33 -38.58 13.37 -43.56
CA LEU A 33 -39.44 14.57 -43.44
C LEU A 33 -40.50 14.56 -42.31
N SER A 34 -40.67 15.59 -41.46
CA SER A 34 -40.69 17.05 -41.65
C SER A 34 -40.90 17.69 -40.26
N HIS A 35 -40.31 18.83 -39.88
CA HIS A 35 -40.93 20.16 -40.02
C HIS A 35 -39.91 21.25 -39.66
N LYS A 36 -39.95 22.34 -40.44
CA LYS A 36 -39.15 23.57 -40.32
C LYS A 36 -39.44 24.30 -38.99
N ARG A 37 -38.40 24.80 -38.32
CA ARG A 37 -38.42 26.04 -37.52
C ARG A 37 -37.09 26.78 -37.68
N ASP A 38 -37.20 28.10 -37.65
CA ASP A 38 -36.32 29.07 -38.29
C ASP A 38 -34.88 29.12 -37.76
N LYS A 39 -33.96 29.34 -38.71
CA LYS A 39 -32.53 29.53 -38.49
C LYS A 39 -32.26 30.96 -38.05
N PHE A 40 -31.80 31.15 -36.82
CA PHE A 40 -30.88 32.24 -36.52
C PHE A 40 -29.46 31.72 -36.78
N ILE A 41 -28.82 32.23 -37.84
CA ILE A 41 -27.41 31.97 -38.14
C ILE A 41 -26.60 33.00 -37.34
N THR A 42 -25.93 32.56 -36.28
CA THR A 42 -24.87 33.34 -35.63
C THR A 42 -23.64 33.39 -36.55
N PHE A 43 -23.11 34.60 -36.74
CA PHE A 43 -21.98 34.89 -37.61
C PHE A 43 -20.75 34.09 -37.16
N GLY A 44 -20.25 33.17 -38.01
CA GLY A 44 -19.03 32.38 -37.77
C GLY A 44 -19.16 30.84 -37.81
N ALA A 45 -20.38 30.29 -37.92
CA ALA A 45 -20.56 28.83 -38.02
C ALA A 45 -20.26 28.30 -39.44
N LEU A 46 -19.13 27.62 -39.62
CA LEU A 46 -18.88 26.80 -40.81
C LEU A 46 -19.93 25.67 -40.91
N PRO A 47 -20.66 25.53 -42.02
CA PRO A 47 -21.66 24.47 -42.17
C PRO A 47 -20.97 23.10 -42.25
N ASN A 48 -21.46 22.13 -41.46
CA ASN A 48 -21.08 20.70 -41.41
C ASN A 48 -20.10 20.21 -40.32
N ILE A 49 -19.73 21.00 -39.31
CA ILE A 49 -19.14 20.42 -38.09
C ILE A 49 -20.28 20.10 -37.12
N LYS A 50 -20.70 18.83 -37.06
CA LYS A 50 -21.46 18.36 -35.88
C LYS A 50 -20.53 18.52 -34.68
N LEU A 51 -20.83 19.45 -33.78
CA LEU A 51 -20.22 19.48 -32.45
C LEU A 51 -20.35 18.08 -31.87
N LYS A 52 -19.22 17.39 -31.62
CA LYS A 52 -19.24 16.14 -30.87
C LYS A 52 -19.82 16.48 -29.50
N LYS A 53 -21.02 15.98 -29.21
CA LYS A 53 -21.64 16.11 -27.88
C LYS A 53 -20.68 15.49 -26.87
N PHE A 54 -20.27 16.25 -25.87
CA PHE A 54 -19.40 15.76 -24.80
C PHE A 54 -20.19 14.73 -23.99
N ASP A 55 -19.79 13.48 -24.02
CA ASP A 55 -20.45 12.39 -23.31
C ASP A 55 -19.81 12.25 -21.92
N ILE A 56 -20.49 12.83 -20.92
CA ILE A 56 -20.06 12.83 -19.52
C ILE A 56 -19.88 11.40 -19.00
N ALA A 57 -20.77 10.47 -19.36
CA ALA A 57 -20.68 9.08 -18.89
C ALA A 57 -19.47 8.35 -19.50
N ALA A 58 -19.22 8.55 -20.80
CA ALA A 58 -18.06 7.97 -21.46
C ALA A 58 -16.73 8.55 -20.94
N GLU A 59 -16.65 9.87 -20.71
CA GLU A 59 -15.46 10.51 -20.16
C GLU A 59 -15.25 10.18 -18.67
N LYS A 60 -16.33 10.04 -17.87
CA LYS A 60 -16.28 9.50 -16.49
C LYS A 60 -15.69 8.10 -16.49
N ALA A 61 -16.18 7.20 -17.34
CA ALA A 61 -15.67 5.83 -17.43
C ALA A 61 -14.20 5.79 -17.85
N LYS A 62 -13.80 6.66 -18.78
CA LYS A 62 -12.41 6.81 -19.20
C LYS A 62 -11.50 7.34 -18.09
N LEU A 63 -11.97 8.32 -17.31
CA LEU A 63 -11.24 8.86 -16.17
C LEU A 63 -11.10 7.81 -15.05
N LEU A 64 -12.18 7.11 -14.71
CA LEU A 64 -12.13 5.99 -13.75
C LEU A 64 -11.15 4.91 -14.20
N LYS A 65 -11.15 4.55 -15.49
CA LYS A 65 -10.19 3.58 -16.04
C LYS A 65 -8.74 4.06 -15.91
N GLN A 66 -8.46 5.36 -16.12
CA GLN A 66 -7.12 5.93 -15.91
C GLN A 66 -6.71 5.84 -14.43
N ILE A 67 -7.62 6.16 -13.52
CA ILE A 67 -7.42 6.07 -12.06
C ILE A 67 -7.16 4.62 -11.65
N ASP A 68 -8.00 3.68 -12.09
CA ASP A 68 -7.84 2.25 -11.80
C ASP A 68 -6.51 1.71 -12.35
N THR A 69 -6.08 2.18 -13.53
CA THR A 69 -4.77 1.81 -14.10
C THR A 69 -3.61 2.29 -13.22
N ILE A 70 -3.74 3.47 -12.59
CA ILE A 70 -2.74 3.96 -11.63
C ILE A 70 -2.76 3.11 -10.37
N LEU A 71 -3.94 2.87 -9.77
CA LEU A 71 -4.07 2.05 -8.55
C LEU A 71 -3.56 0.62 -8.73
N GLN A 72 -3.72 0.03 -9.92
CA GLN A 72 -3.26 -1.32 -10.27
C GLN A 72 -1.81 -1.39 -10.74
N SER A 73 -1.09 -0.26 -10.77
CA SER A 73 0.32 -0.27 -11.19
C SER A 73 1.22 -0.78 -10.07
N ASP A 74 2.03 -1.80 -10.38
CA ASP A 74 3.13 -2.22 -9.52
C ASP A 74 4.19 -1.11 -9.49
N THR A 75 4.54 -0.65 -8.30
CA THR A 75 5.66 0.27 -8.10
C THR A 75 6.88 -0.48 -7.56
N PRO A 76 8.08 0.12 -7.63
CA PRO A 76 9.26 -0.42 -6.96
C PRO A 76 9.06 -0.59 -5.45
N GLU A 77 8.14 0.18 -4.86
CA GLU A 77 7.83 0.19 -3.43
C GLU A 77 6.70 -0.77 -3.03
N THR A 78 5.99 -1.37 -4.01
CA THR A 78 4.98 -2.40 -3.76
C THR A 78 5.64 -3.59 -3.05
N ASP A 79 5.02 -3.99 -1.94
CA ASP A 79 5.54 -5.03 -1.06
C ASP A 79 5.72 -6.37 -1.79
N LEU A 80 6.79 -7.09 -1.46
CA LEU A 80 7.08 -8.38 -2.09
C LEU A 80 6.00 -9.41 -1.76
N GLU A 81 5.48 -9.43 -0.53
CA GLU A 81 4.43 -10.36 -0.12
C GLU A 81 3.11 -10.05 -0.83
N ASP A 82 2.77 -8.77 -1.00
CA ASP A 82 1.60 -8.31 -1.78
C ASP A 82 1.68 -8.79 -3.24
N LYS A 83 2.85 -8.68 -3.88
CA LYS A 83 3.10 -9.22 -5.23
C LYS A 83 2.96 -10.74 -5.29
N LEU A 84 3.51 -11.45 -4.31
CA LEU A 84 3.41 -12.91 -4.25
C LEU A 84 1.95 -13.35 -4.05
N THR A 85 1.19 -12.66 -3.20
CA THR A 85 -0.24 -12.91 -3.02
C THR A 85 -1.05 -12.70 -4.29
N ASP A 86 -0.83 -11.59 -5.00
CA ASP A 86 -1.49 -11.35 -6.29
C ASP A 86 -1.20 -12.45 -7.32
N ILE A 87 0.06 -12.90 -7.40
CA ILE A 87 0.45 -14.02 -8.27
C ILE A 87 -0.28 -15.31 -7.89
N ILE A 88 -0.35 -15.63 -6.59
CA ILE A 88 -1.06 -16.82 -6.10
C ILE A 88 -2.55 -16.72 -6.43
N GLN A 89 -3.18 -15.57 -6.18
CA GLN A 89 -4.59 -15.33 -6.48
C GLN A 89 -4.89 -15.51 -7.97
N LYS A 90 -4.10 -14.89 -8.85
CA LYS A 90 -4.23 -15.03 -10.30
C LYS A 90 -4.01 -16.46 -10.76
N SER A 91 -3.06 -17.17 -10.16
CA SER A 91 -2.75 -18.57 -10.48
C SER A 91 -3.88 -19.50 -10.06
N LEU A 92 -4.41 -19.33 -8.84
CA LEU A 92 -5.59 -20.06 -8.35
C LEU A 92 -6.83 -19.80 -9.20
N ALA A 93 -7.12 -18.53 -9.52
CA ALA A 93 -8.24 -18.18 -10.39
C ALA A 93 -8.13 -18.84 -11.77
N ARG A 94 -6.92 -18.89 -12.34
CA ARG A 94 -6.64 -19.57 -13.60
C ARG A 94 -6.80 -21.09 -13.48
N ALA A 95 -6.30 -21.69 -12.40
CA ALA A 95 -6.47 -23.11 -12.11
C ALA A 95 -7.96 -23.48 -11.99
N ARG A 96 -8.74 -22.68 -11.23
CA ARG A 96 -10.20 -22.82 -11.12
C ARG A 96 -10.90 -22.73 -12.48
N SER A 97 -10.51 -21.77 -13.32
CA SER A 97 -11.05 -21.64 -14.69
C SER A 97 -10.78 -22.88 -15.55
N ILE A 98 -9.55 -23.41 -15.47
CA ILE A 98 -9.15 -24.65 -16.16
C ILE A 98 -9.97 -25.84 -15.65
N LEU A 99 -10.06 -26.02 -14.34
CA LEU A 99 -10.82 -27.13 -13.72
C LEU A 99 -12.30 -27.06 -14.07
N LYS A 100 -12.91 -25.87 -13.98
CA LYS A 100 -14.30 -25.64 -14.38
C LYS A 100 -14.53 -26.01 -15.83
N ARG A 101 -13.62 -25.61 -16.74
CA ARG A 101 -13.75 -25.98 -18.16
C ARG A 101 -13.58 -27.48 -18.36
N LYS A 102 -12.63 -28.13 -17.68
CA LYS A 102 -12.48 -29.60 -17.73
C LYS A 102 -13.73 -30.32 -17.24
N LYS A 103 -14.35 -29.88 -16.14
CA LYS A 103 -15.61 -30.44 -15.64
C LYS A 103 -16.73 -30.34 -16.67
N VAL A 104 -16.91 -29.17 -17.28
CA VAL A 104 -17.89 -28.98 -18.38
C VAL A 104 -17.59 -29.93 -19.54
N LEU A 105 -16.32 -30.08 -19.94
CA LEU A 105 -15.94 -31.02 -21.00
C LEU A 105 -16.23 -32.47 -20.62
N LEU A 106 -16.02 -32.89 -19.36
CA LEU A 106 -16.37 -34.24 -18.89
C LEU A 106 -17.88 -34.48 -18.89
N GLU A 107 -18.68 -33.51 -18.44
CA GLU A 107 -20.14 -33.57 -18.53
C GLU A 107 -20.62 -33.61 -19.98
N GLU A 108 -19.96 -32.88 -20.89
CA GLU A 108 -20.22 -32.96 -22.33
C GLU A 108 -19.86 -34.34 -22.89
N ILE A 109 -18.73 -34.94 -22.47
CA ILE A 109 -18.36 -36.33 -22.85
C ILE A 109 -19.46 -37.29 -22.42
N GLN A 110 -19.91 -37.18 -21.16
CA GLN A 110 -20.94 -38.04 -20.61
C GLN A 110 -22.26 -37.88 -21.39
N LYS A 111 -22.72 -36.65 -21.62
CA LYS A 111 -23.92 -36.35 -22.42
C LYS A 111 -23.83 -36.88 -23.84
N VAL A 112 -22.68 -36.75 -24.50
CA VAL A 112 -22.45 -37.27 -25.86
C VAL A 112 -22.47 -38.80 -25.87
N SER A 113 -21.88 -39.43 -24.85
CA SER A 113 -21.86 -40.89 -24.72
C SER A 113 -23.26 -41.47 -24.53
N GLU A 114 -24.04 -40.89 -23.62
CA GLU A 114 -25.38 -41.34 -23.20
C GLU A 114 -26.50 -40.91 -24.16
N SER A 115 -26.25 -39.95 -25.05
CA SER A 115 -27.27 -39.43 -25.98
C SER A 115 -27.83 -40.53 -26.90
N LYS A 116 -29.15 -40.73 -26.85
CA LYS A 116 -29.89 -41.60 -27.78
C LYS A 116 -30.28 -40.89 -29.08
N ILE A 117 -30.08 -39.57 -29.15
CA ILE A 117 -30.54 -38.69 -30.25
C ILE A 117 -29.43 -38.49 -31.30
N LEU A 118 -28.16 -38.52 -30.87
CA LEU A 118 -27.02 -38.31 -31.77
C LEU A 118 -26.67 -39.56 -32.57
N THR A 119 -26.47 -39.39 -33.87
CA THR A 119 -25.93 -40.44 -34.75
C THR A 119 -24.47 -40.77 -34.40
N LYS A 120 -23.99 -41.96 -34.79
CA LYS A 120 -22.59 -42.38 -34.58
C LYS A 120 -21.58 -41.36 -35.12
N GLN A 121 -21.86 -40.78 -36.29
CA GLN A 121 -21.01 -39.75 -36.92
C GLN A 121 -20.96 -38.47 -36.06
N GLN A 122 -22.12 -37.96 -35.64
CA GLN A 122 -22.21 -36.75 -34.80
C GLN A 122 -21.55 -36.95 -33.43
N LYS A 123 -21.65 -38.14 -32.84
CA LYS A 123 -20.92 -38.49 -31.60
C LYS A 123 -19.40 -38.44 -31.82
N SER A 124 -18.92 -39.00 -32.93
CA SER A 124 -17.48 -38.99 -33.28
C SER A 124 -16.96 -37.57 -33.52
N ASP A 125 -17.71 -36.72 -34.23
CA ASP A 125 -17.32 -35.34 -34.50
C ASP A 125 -17.32 -34.49 -33.23
N ARG A 126 -18.32 -34.67 -32.36
CA ARG A 126 -18.37 -33.98 -31.07
C ARG A 126 -17.25 -34.45 -30.14
N ALA A 127 -16.95 -35.75 -30.10
CA ALA A 127 -15.81 -36.28 -29.35
C ALA A 127 -14.46 -35.71 -29.84
N ARG A 128 -14.28 -35.57 -31.17
CA ARG A 128 -13.08 -34.92 -31.73
C ARG A 128 -12.98 -33.43 -31.39
N ALA A 129 -14.10 -32.71 -31.37
CA ALA A 129 -14.15 -31.31 -30.95
C ALA A 129 -13.78 -31.16 -29.47
N ILE A 130 -14.39 -31.98 -28.60
CA ILE A 130 -14.07 -32.02 -27.16
C ILE A 130 -12.60 -32.38 -26.95
N GLN A 131 -12.05 -33.36 -27.67
CA GLN A 131 -10.63 -33.73 -27.53
C GLN A 131 -9.69 -32.59 -27.93
N LYS A 132 -10.00 -31.86 -29.02
CA LYS A 132 -9.24 -30.67 -29.42
C LYS A 132 -9.26 -29.61 -28.33
N GLU A 133 -10.44 -29.36 -27.75
CA GLU A 133 -10.59 -28.38 -26.69
C GLU A 133 -9.92 -28.82 -25.39
N TRP A 134 -10.03 -30.09 -25.01
CA TRP A 134 -9.31 -30.70 -23.89
C TRP A 134 -7.80 -30.50 -24.02
N ASN A 135 -7.27 -30.74 -25.22
CA ASN A 135 -5.85 -30.53 -25.53
C ASN A 135 -5.45 -29.04 -25.46
N LEU A 136 -6.34 -28.11 -25.85
CA LEU A 136 -6.11 -26.67 -25.71
C LEU A 136 -6.08 -26.24 -24.24
N VAL A 137 -7.04 -26.72 -23.44
CA VAL A 137 -7.11 -26.44 -22.00
C VAL A 137 -5.87 -26.98 -21.27
N ASN A 138 -5.38 -28.17 -21.63
CA ASN A 138 -4.14 -28.73 -21.06
C ASN A 138 -2.86 -28.01 -21.50
N LYS A 139 -2.89 -27.22 -22.58
CA LYS A 139 -1.75 -26.41 -23.05
C LYS A 139 -1.68 -25.03 -22.39
N ILE A 140 -2.69 -24.63 -21.62
CA ILE A 140 -2.68 -23.37 -20.87
C ILE A 140 -1.63 -23.48 -19.77
N LYS A 141 -0.46 -22.87 -19.98
CA LYS A 141 0.61 -22.78 -18.97
C LYS A 141 0.36 -21.61 -18.02
N ILE A 142 0.64 -21.83 -16.73
CA ILE A 142 0.75 -20.74 -15.74
C ILE A 142 2.03 -19.97 -16.10
N ASP A 143 1.89 -18.67 -16.39
CA ASP A 143 2.95 -17.90 -17.05
C ASP A 143 3.97 -17.44 -16.00
N LYS A 144 5.16 -18.06 -16.01
CA LYS A 144 6.28 -17.75 -15.07
C LYS A 144 6.84 -16.34 -15.25
N ASN A 145 6.59 -15.71 -16.41
CA ASN A 145 7.22 -14.45 -16.80
C ASN A 145 6.56 -13.18 -16.23
N ASN A 146 5.51 -13.31 -15.41
CA ASN A 146 5.00 -12.20 -14.61
C ASN A 146 5.80 -11.98 -13.30
N ILE A 147 6.77 -12.85 -12.99
CA ILE A 147 7.73 -12.68 -11.88
C ILE A 147 8.81 -11.67 -12.31
N VAL A 148 8.46 -10.40 -12.48
CA VAL A 148 9.42 -9.33 -12.85
C VAL A 148 9.90 -9.42 -14.31
N LYS A 149 9.03 -9.03 -15.26
CA LYS A 149 9.55 -8.16 -16.32
C LYS A 149 9.43 -6.74 -15.79
N PRO A 150 10.53 -5.99 -15.60
CA PRO A 150 10.42 -4.56 -15.38
C PRO A 150 9.76 -4.00 -16.64
N ASN A 151 8.46 -3.79 -16.58
CA ASN A 151 7.75 -3.15 -17.67
C ASN A 151 8.40 -1.77 -17.83
N GLN A 152 8.87 -1.56 -19.06
CA GLN A 152 9.38 -0.35 -19.69
C GLN A 152 9.51 0.85 -18.76
N LYS A 153 10.74 1.39 -18.64
CA LYS A 153 11.12 2.73 -18.14
C LYS A 153 9.96 3.75 -18.13
N GLN A 154 8.99 3.61 -17.25
CA GLN A 154 8.08 4.67 -16.90
C GLN A 154 8.84 5.43 -15.84
N LYS A 155 8.87 6.76 -15.97
CA LYS A 155 9.36 7.59 -14.87
C LYS A 155 8.48 7.26 -13.67
N ASP A 156 9.10 6.68 -12.64
CA ASP A 156 8.47 6.46 -11.35
C ASP A 156 8.13 7.83 -10.76
N GLU A 157 6.88 8.25 -10.90
CA GLU A 157 6.33 9.39 -10.16
C GLU A 157 5.94 8.89 -8.77
N ASN A 158 6.34 9.59 -7.70
CA ASN A 158 5.91 9.25 -6.34
C ASN A 158 4.45 9.64 -6.15
N ILE A 159 3.56 8.73 -6.50
CA ILE A 159 2.12 8.94 -6.37
C ILE A 159 1.66 8.38 -5.02
N ASP A 160 0.94 9.19 -4.26
CA ASP A 160 0.24 8.73 -3.06
C ASP A 160 -1.07 8.05 -3.48
N PHE A 161 -1.12 6.72 -3.39
CA PHE A 161 -2.30 5.94 -3.78
C PHE A 161 -3.54 6.25 -2.93
N ARG A 162 -3.38 6.80 -1.71
CA ARG A 162 -4.52 7.27 -0.89
C ARG A 162 -5.23 8.44 -1.55
N LEU A 163 -4.47 9.39 -2.11
CA LEU A 163 -5.05 10.50 -2.88
C LEU A 163 -5.76 9.99 -4.13
N ILE A 164 -5.16 9.05 -4.86
CA ILE A 164 -5.77 8.46 -6.06
C ILE A 164 -7.07 7.70 -5.71
N ASN A 165 -7.11 7.00 -4.57
CA ASN A 165 -8.31 6.36 -4.06
C ASN A 165 -9.41 7.38 -3.73
N ARG A 166 -9.05 8.53 -3.12
CA ARG A 166 -9.98 9.64 -2.90
C ARG A 166 -10.49 10.25 -4.20
N PHE A 167 -9.65 10.38 -5.23
CA PHE A 167 -10.10 10.80 -6.57
C PHE A 167 -11.08 9.78 -7.16
N ARG A 168 -10.75 8.48 -7.13
CA ARG A 168 -11.64 7.40 -7.59
C ARG A 168 -13.03 7.50 -6.95
N ARG A 169 -13.05 7.70 -5.63
CA ARG A 169 -14.27 7.88 -4.86
C ARG A 169 -15.05 9.11 -5.33
N ALA A 170 -14.41 10.27 -5.39
CA ALA A 170 -15.06 11.52 -5.77
C ALA A 170 -15.75 11.39 -7.14
N ILE A 171 -15.03 10.85 -8.13
CA ILE A 171 -15.56 10.59 -9.47
C ILE A 171 -16.71 9.57 -9.45
N SER A 172 -16.62 8.52 -8.63
CA SER A 172 -17.70 7.54 -8.50
C SER A 172 -18.98 8.15 -7.93
N GLU A 173 -18.85 9.18 -7.09
CA GLU A 173 -19.92 9.94 -6.43
C GLU A 173 -20.31 11.24 -7.18
N ASP A 174 -19.97 11.30 -8.48
CA ASP A 174 -20.24 12.44 -9.39
C ASP A 174 -19.74 13.79 -8.86
N ASN A 175 -18.67 13.78 -8.06
CA ASN A 175 -17.91 14.95 -7.67
C ASN A 175 -16.65 15.05 -8.53
N PHE A 176 -16.69 15.95 -9.52
CA PHE A 176 -15.58 16.20 -10.44
C PHE A 176 -14.63 17.33 -10.00
N ASN A 177 -14.89 18.00 -8.86
CA ASN A 177 -14.00 19.02 -8.32
C ASN A 177 -12.80 18.37 -7.59
N LEU A 178 -11.86 17.81 -8.37
CA LEU A 178 -10.68 17.14 -7.81
C LEU A 178 -9.69 18.12 -7.17
N HIS A 179 -9.76 19.43 -7.47
CA HIS A 179 -8.96 20.45 -6.78
C HIS A 179 -9.36 20.55 -5.30
N SER A 180 -10.66 20.58 -5.00
CA SER A 180 -11.15 20.54 -3.62
C SER A 180 -10.70 19.26 -2.90
N VAL A 181 -10.87 18.09 -3.54
CA VAL A 181 -10.45 16.80 -2.96
C VAL A 181 -8.94 16.74 -2.69
N PHE A 182 -8.14 17.32 -3.59
CA PHE A 182 -6.70 17.43 -3.45
C PHE A 182 -6.31 18.31 -2.26
N ASN A 183 -6.92 19.49 -2.14
CA ASN A 183 -6.68 20.42 -1.04
C ASN A 183 -7.10 19.80 0.30
N ASP A 184 -8.25 19.14 0.35
CA ASP A 184 -8.74 18.45 1.55
C ASP A 184 -7.82 17.30 1.97
N PHE A 185 -7.23 16.57 1.01
CA PHE A 185 -6.25 15.53 1.30
C PHE A 185 -5.00 16.08 1.97
N TYR A 186 -4.50 17.23 1.50
CA TYR A 186 -3.29 17.85 2.03
C TYR A 186 -3.53 18.87 3.14
N LYS A 187 -4.78 19.17 3.52
CA LYS A 187 -5.15 20.21 4.48
C LYS A 187 -4.37 20.15 5.80
N GLU A 188 -4.11 18.94 6.29
CA GLU A 188 -3.37 18.75 7.54
C GLU A 188 -1.90 19.18 7.47
N LEU A 189 -1.37 19.52 6.28
CA LEU A 189 -0.08 20.20 6.15
C LEU A 189 -0.07 21.50 6.95
N GLU A 190 -1.18 22.22 7.10
CA GLU A 190 -1.28 23.45 7.89
C GLU A 190 -0.75 23.28 9.31
N ASN A 191 -1.01 22.10 9.90
CA ASN A 191 -0.67 21.76 11.29
C ASN A 191 0.72 21.12 11.45
N ILE A 192 1.39 20.74 10.36
CA ILE A 192 2.73 20.15 10.39
C ILE A 192 3.76 21.26 10.58
N GLN A 193 4.72 21.02 11.47
CA GLN A 193 5.82 21.95 11.78
C GLN A 193 7.20 21.36 11.48
N THR A 194 7.35 20.04 11.51
CA THR A 194 8.67 19.38 11.31
C THR A 194 8.69 18.46 10.10
N ILE A 195 9.89 18.21 9.57
CA ILE A 195 10.08 17.24 8.47
C ILE A 195 9.74 15.81 8.94
N GLU A 196 9.95 15.49 10.21
CA GLU A 196 9.61 14.19 10.78
C GLU A 196 8.08 13.95 10.77
N GLU A 197 7.29 14.92 11.21
CA GLU A 197 5.83 14.88 11.14
C GLU A 197 5.34 14.75 9.70
N LEU A 198 5.95 15.50 8.78
CA LEU A 198 5.64 15.41 7.35
C LEU A 198 5.88 13.99 6.81
N ASN A 199 7.06 13.43 7.06
CA ASN A 199 7.43 12.10 6.56
C ASN A 199 6.52 11.00 7.15
N LYS A 200 6.08 11.16 8.39
CA LYS A 200 5.12 10.25 9.02
C LYS A 200 3.74 10.29 8.35
N LYS A 201 3.29 11.48 7.95
CA LYS A 201 1.92 11.70 7.46
C LYS A 201 1.80 11.55 5.94
N TYR A 202 2.76 12.09 5.22
CA TYR A 202 2.86 12.10 3.75
C TYR A 202 4.23 11.57 3.30
N PRO A 203 4.52 10.27 3.50
CA PRO A 203 5.83 9.68 3.19
C PRO A 203 6.22 9.75 1.71
N LYS A 204 5.25 10.00 0.80
CA LYS A 204 5.51 10.14 -0.64
C LYS A 204 5.99 11.54 -1.04
N ILE A 205 5.86 12.55 -0.18
CA ILE A 205 6.42 13.88 -0.42
C ILE A 205 7.91 13.81 -0.10
N LYS A 206 8.77 13.80 -1.14
CA LYS A 206 10.22 13.85 -0.93
C LYS A 206 10.65 15.23 -0.49
N THR A 207 11.42 15.25 0.60
CA THR A 207 12.03 16.46 1.15
C THR A 207 13.49 16.60 0.70
N PRO A 208 13.99 17.83 0.55
CA PRO A 208 15.40 18.08 0.28
C PRO A 208 16.32 17.55 1.40
N GLN A 209 17.58 17.25 1.10
CA GLN A 209 18.53 16.78 2.10
C GLN A 209 18.94 17.90 3.07
N ASN A 210 19.10 17.56 4.35
CA ASN A 210 19.52 18.51 5.38
C ASN A 210 20.90 19.13 5.04
N PRO A 211 21.05 20.47 5.07
CA PRO A 211 22.28 21.16 4.69
C PRO A 211 23.48 20.75 5.55
N ALA A 212 23.29 20.43 6.83
CA ALA A 212 24.38 19.95 7.69
C ALA A 212 24.99 18.63 7.16
N HIS A 213 24.15 17.73 6.62
CA HIS A 213 24.62 16.48 6.02
C HIS A 213 25.34 16.70 4.68
N ILE A 214 24.89 17.64 3.87
CA ILE A 214 25.52 17.96 2.58
C ILE A 214 26.87 18.64 2.79
N VAL A 215 26.92 19.64 3.67
CA VAL A 215 28.17 20.33 4.04
C VAL A 215 29.15 19.34 4.65
N ALA A 216 28.71 18.50 5.59
CA ALA A 216 29.55 17.44 6.15
C ALA A 216 30.08 16.46 5.10
N LYS A 217 29.26 16.05 4.12
CA LYS A 217 29.70 15.18 3.02
C LYS A 217 30.74 15.86 2.14
N LYS A 218 30.57 17.15 1.83
CA LYS A 218 31.54 17.94 1.05
C LYS A 218 32.85 18.09 1.82
N LEU A 219 32.80 18.32 3.14
CA LEU A 219 33.97 18.36 4.02
C LEU A 219 34.66 16.99 4.08
N GLU A 220 33.92 15.91 4.32
CA GLU A 220 34.46 14.54 4.39
C GLU A 220 35.14 14.16 3.07
N SER A 221 34.56 14.53 1.93
CA SER A 221 35.15 14.24 0.61
C SER A 221 36.52 14.87 0.35
N SER A 222 36.96 15.81 1.20
CA SER A 222 38.31 16.39 1.17
C SER A 222 39.34 15.60 1.99
N LEU A 223 38.91 14.61 2.77
CA LEU A 223 39.78 13.74 3.56
C LEU A 223 40.48 12.71 2.68
N THR A 224 41.71 12.39 3.04
CA THR A 224 42.61 11.49 2.30
C THR A 224 42.67 10.10 2.91
N ARG A 225 43.26 9.15 2.20
CA ARG A 225 43.57 7.83 2.73
C ARG A 225 44.39 7.90 4.03
N ASP A 226 45.43 8.73 4.09
CA ASP A 226 46.29 8.92 5.26
C ASP A 226 45.50 9.29 6.53
N PHE A 227 44.44 10.09 6.37
CA PHE A 227 43.55 10.43 7.49
C PHE A 227 42.86 9.18 8.04
N TYR A 228 42.32 8.34 7.16
CA TYR A 228 41.58 7.13 7.54
C TYR A 228 42.48 6.00 8.04
N GLU A 229 43.71 5.90 7.55
CA GLU A 229 44.71 4.97 8.08
C GLU A 229 45.14 5.37 9.49
N LYS A 230 45.44 6.66 9.72
CA LYS A 230 45.72 7.16 11.07
C LYS A 230 44.52 7.06 12.00
N PHE A 231 43.31 7.26 11.48
CA PHE A 231 42.07 7.00 12.23
C PHE A 231 41.97 5.52 12.62
N ASN A 232 42.33 4.59 11.72
CA ASN A 232 42.35 3.16 12.01
C ASN A 232 43.34 2.82 13.13
N ASP A 233 44.55 3.35 13.08
CA ASP A 233 45.59 3.09 14.09
C ASP A 233 45.15 3.56 15.49
N LEU A 234 44.53 4.75 15.57
CA LEU A 234 44.00 5.30 16.82
C LEU A 234 42.79 4.52 17.34
N TYR A 235 41.97 3.99 16.44
CA TYR A 235 40.83 3.14 16.78
C TYR A 235 41.27 1.76 17.29
N ASP A 236 42.19 1.09 16.59
CA ASP A 236 42.70 -0.25 16.96
C ASP A 236 43.54 -0.23 18.24
N SER A 237 44.16 0.91 18.55
CA SER A 237 44.90 1.10 19.82
C SER A 237 44.01 1.47 21.01
N GLY A 238 42.68 1.61 20.82
CA GLY A 238 41.73 1.92 21.90
C GLY A 238 41.89 3.32 22.50
N GLN A 239 42.47 4.27 21.75
CA GLN A 239 42.78 5.62 22.24
C GLN A 239 41.66 6.62 21.94
N ASP A 240 40.45 6.38 22.46
CA ASP A 240 39.23 7.13 22.13
C ASP A 240 39.35 8.66 22.29
N VAL A 241 40.05 9.12 23.33
CA VAL A 241 40.26 10.56 23.58
C VAL A 241 41.14 11.20 22.50
N LEU A 242 42.18 10.49 22.04
CA LEU A 242 43.07 10.98 20.99
C LEU A 242 42.40 10.89 19.62
N LEU A 243 41.61 9.85 19.38
CA LEU A 243 40.78 9.70 18.20
C LEU A 243 39.79 10.88 18.06
N PHE A 244 39.07 11.21 19.13
CA PHE A 244 38.14 12.35 19.14
C PHE A 244 38.85 13.67 18.86
N LYS A 245 39.98 13.94 19.53
CA LYS A 245 40.79 15.15 19.29
C LYS A 245 41.32 15.22 17.87
N TYR A 246 41.70 14.09 17.28
CA TYR A 246 42.20 14.00 15.91
C TYR A 246 41.13 14.41 14.90
N VAL A 247 39.92 13.87 15.02
CA VAL A 247 38.77 14.23 14.17
C VAL A 247 38.38 15.69 14.37
N ASP A 248 38.29 16.14 15.62
CA ASP A 248 37.92 17.51 15.97
C ASP A 248 38.88 18.55 15.40
N SER A 249 40.19 18.31 15.56
CA SER A 249 41.24 19.18 15.02
C SER A 249 41.15 19.26 13.49
N LYS A 250 40.86 18.14 12.83
CA LYS A 250 40.76 18.11 11.37
C LYS A 250 39.53 18.88 10.89
N LEU A 251 38.39 18.77 11.57
CA LEU A 251 37.22 19.56 11.22
C LEU A 251 37.51 21.07 11.36
N LYS A 252 38.14 21.50 12.46
CA LYS A 252 38.55 22.89 12.68
C LYS A 252 39.46 23.42 11.57
N GLU A 253 40.42 22.61 11.11
CA GLU A 253 41.27 22.94 9.97
C GLU A 253 40.47 23.16 8.68
N LEU A 254 39.48 22.28 8.41
CA LEU A 254 38.67 22.34 7.19
C LEU A 254 37.67 23.50 7.17
N ILE A 255 37.07 23.85 8.32
CA ILE A 255 36.05 24.92 8.39
C ILE A 255 36.66 26.32 8.35
N LYS A 256 37.90 26.51 8.83
CA LYS A 256 38.57 27.81 8.89
C LYS A 256 38.59 28.58 7.56
N PRO A 257 39.05 28.01 6.42
CA PRO A 257 39.01 28.71 5.15
C PRO A 257 37.58 29.00 4.65
N ILE A 258 36.60 28.18 5.03
CA ILE A 258 35.19 28.38 4.66
C ILE A 258 34.60 29.54 5.47
N ALA A 259 34.83 29.58 6.78
CA ALA A 259 34.39 30.67 7.65
C ALA A 259 34.97 32.01 7.20
N GLN A 260 36.25 32.05 6.80
CA GLN A 260 36.89 33.24 6.23
C GLN A 260 36.26 33.68 4.92
N LYS A 261 36.05 32.73 3.97
CA LYS A 261 35.42 33.01 2.68
C LYS A 261 34.03 33.62 2.82
N TYR A 262 33.24 33.10 3.76
CA TYR A 262 31.83 33.47 3.97
C TYR A 262 31.60 34.49 5.09
N LYS A 263 32.66 34.97 5.75
CA LYS A 263 32.60 35.90 6.90
C LYS A 263 31.71 35.38 8.04
N LEU A 264 31.88 34.11 8.41
CA LEU A 264 31.10 33.43 9.46
C LEU A 264 31.93 33.22 10.73
N SER A 265 31.26 32.97 11.86
CA SER A 265 31.92 32.49 13.08
C SER A 265 32.37 31.03 12.90
N GLU A 266 33.67 30.77 13.10
CA GLU A 266 34.25 29.41 13.09
C GLU A 266 33.56 28.49 14.11
N VAL A 267 33.26 29.01 15.30
CA VAL A 267 32.57 28.27 16.38
C VAL A 267 31.16 27.86 15.94
N SER A 268 30.40 28.79 15.39
CA SER A 268 29.03 28.51 14.95
C SER A 268 28.99 27.52 13.78
N LEU A 269 29.91 27.64 12.83
CA LEU A 269 30.01 26.71 11.69
C LEU A 269 30.41 25.31 12.16
N TYR A 270 31.32 25.23 13.14
CA TYR A 270 31.69 23.98 13.79
C TYR A 270 30.49 23.30 14.45
N GLU A 271 29.76 24.00 15.32
CA GLU A 271 28.61 23.47 16.06
C GLU A 271 27.54 22.89 15.13
N LYS A 272 27.26 23.59 14.01
CA LYS A 272 26.25 23.17 13.02
C LYS A 272 26.67 21.98 12.15
N THR A 273 27.95 21.64 12.08
CA THR A 273 28.47 20.61 11.13
C THR A 273 29.12 19.42 11.80
N ALA A 274 29.62 19.55 13.04
CA ALA A 274 30.43 18.54 13.72
C ALA A 274 29.75 17.18 13.85
N GLN A 275 28.50 17.14 14.32
CA GLN A 275 27.78 15.88 14.49
C GLN A 275 27.62 15.12 13.16
N SER A 276 27.20 15.83 12.10
CA SER A 276 27.01 15.25 10.77
C SER A 276 28.34 14.80 10.14
N PHE A 277 29.42 15.55 10.37
CA PHE A 277 30.76 15.22 9.90
C PHE A 277 31.32 13.96 10.57
N ASN A 278 31.23 13.87 11.90
CA ASN A 278 31.67 12.70 12.66
C ASN A 278 30.95 11.42 12.21
N LYS A 279 29.63 11.51 12.01
CA LYS A 279 28.84 10.39 11.49
C LYS A 279 29.35 9.92 10.11
N ARG A 280 29.62 10.86 9.20
CA ARG A 280 30.14 10.53 7.86
C ARG A 280 31.51 9.87 7.89
N ILE A 281 32.40 10.30 8.80
CA ILE A 281 33.70 9.66 8.99
C ILE A 281 33.52 8.21 9.42
N ILE A 282 32.69 7.96 10.44
CA ILE A 282 32.43 6.61 10.96
C ILE A 282 31.84 5.72 9.87
N ASP A 283 30.82 6.19 9.13
CA ASP A 283 30.17 5.43 8.05
C ASP A 283 31.19 5.01 6.97
N ARG A 284 32.06 5.95 6.54
CA ARG A 284 33.06 5.68 5.50
C ARG A 284 34.19 4.78 6.00
N PHE A 285 34.59 4.94 7.26
CA PHE A 285 35.59 4.09 7.91
C PHE A 285 35.09 2.64 8.02
N ALA A 286 33.86 2.43 8.51
CA ALA A 286 33.27 1.11 8.63
C ALA A 286 33.22 0.39 7.27
N LYS A 287 32.80 1.09 6.22
CA LYS A 287 32.80 0.58 4.85
C LYS A 287 34.20 0.22 4.36
N ALA A 288 35.18 1.10 4.57
CA ALA A 288 36.56 0.86 4.15
C ALA A 288 37.19 -0.32 4.90
N LYS A 289 36.95 -0.45 6.20
CA LYS A 289 37.54 -1.50 7.04
C LYS A 289 36.93 -2.88 6.78
N VAL A 290 35.63 -2.96 6.50
CA VAL A 290 34.90 -4.24 6.43
C VAL A 290 34.68 -4.72 4.99
N GLU A 291 34.43 -3.81 4.04
CA GLU A 291 33.89 -4.20 2.73
C GLU A 291 34.90 -4.06 1.56
N VAL A 292 35.62 -2.93 1.49
CA VAL A 292 36.31 -2.53 0.23
C VAL A 292 37.78 -2.15 0.38
N GLY A 293 38.31 -2.09 1.60
CA GLY A 293 39.67 -1.66 1.89
C GLY A 293 39.88 -0.13 1.79
N PHE A 294 40.92 0.38 2.47
CA PHE A 294 41.28 1.81 2.46
C PHE A 294 41.80 2.30 1.09
N SER A 295 42.21 1.38 0.21
CA SER A 295 42.60 1.69 -1.17
C SER A 295 41.49 2.33 -1.99
N PHE A 296 40.21 2.08 -1.65
CA PHE A 296 39.04 2.74 -2.23
C PHE A 296 38.98 4.25 -1.94
N ILE A 297 39.69 4.73 -0.90
CA ILE A 297 39.78 6.14 -0.58
C ILE A 297 40.88 6.77 -1.43
N PRO A 298 40.62 7.89 -2.14
CA PRO A 298 41.61 8.54 -2.98
C PRO A 298 42.86 8.96 -2.20
N GLU A 299 44.01 8.61 -2.76
CA GLU A 299 45.32 9.04 -2.27
C GLU A 299 45.63 10.40 -2.91
N GLN A 300 45.23 11.50 -2.25
CA GLN A 300 45.42 12.85 -2.79
C GLN A 300 46.68 13.50 -2.21
N ARG A 301 47.60 13.92 -3.08
CA ARG A 301 48.87 14.60 -2.71
C ARG A 301 48.73 16.11 -2.42
N LYS A 302 47.54 16.70 -2.55
CA LYS A 302 47.27 18.13 -2.27
C LYS A 302 45.93 18.30 -1.54
N ASN A 303 45.91 19.16 -0.51
CA ASN A 303 44.69 19.52 0.23
C ASN A 303 43.67 20.16 -0.72
N LYS A 304 42.52 19.49 -0.94
CA LYS A 304 41.42 20.01 -1.72
C LYS A 304 40.47 20.77 -0.80
N ILE A 305 40.24 22.06 -1.06
CA ILE A 305 39.23 22.82 -0.31
C ILE A 305 37.85 22.28 -0.69
N ALA A 306 37.02 21.98 0.32
CA ALA A 306 35.65 21.54 0.10
C ALA A 306 34.86 22.60 -0.69
N GLN A 307 34.17 22.16 -1.75
CA GLN A 307 33.38 23.04 -2.60
C GLN A 307 32.03 23.35 -1.95
N ILE A 308 32.06 24.23 -0.96
CA ILE A 308 30.86 24.79 -0.32
C ILE A 308 30.35 25.98 -1.15
N THR A 309 29.05 25.97 -1.42
CA THR A 309 28.31 26.99 -2.18
C THR A 309 27.64 28.01 -1.24
N ASP A 310 27.19 29.12 -1.80
CA ASP A 310 26.46 30.16 -1.04
C ASP A 310 25.11 29.63 -0.52
N ASN A 311 24.44 28.77 -1.30
CA ASN A 311 23.18 28.14 -0.91
C ASN A 311 23.37 27.16 0.26
N ASP A 312 24.48 26.40 0.28
CA ASP A 312 24.80 25.53 1.42
C ASP A 312 24.85 26.33 2.73
N ILE A 313 25.53 27.48 2.71
CA ILE A 313 25.66 28.34 3.89
C ILE A 313 24.33 28.97 4.26
N LYS A 314 23.59 29.56 3.31
CA LYS A 314 22.28 30.17 3.59
C LYS A 314 21.32 29.17 4.25
N LEU A 315 21.21 27.98 3.69
CA LEU A 315 20.32 26.94 4.21
C LEU A 315 20.80 26.38 5.56
N LEU A 316 22.11 26.22 5.77
CA LEU A 316 22.67 25.75 7.06
C LEU A 316 22.36 26.70 8.24
N TYR A 317 22.22 27.99 7.94
CA TYR A 317 21.90 29.04 8.92
C TYR A 317 20.40 29.39 8.97
N THR A 318 19.57 28.70 8.20
CA THR A 318 18.10 28.80 8.27
C THR A 318 17.55 27.68 9.16
N ASP A 319 16.38 27.90 9.75
CA ASP A 319 15.60 26.78 10.29
C ASP A 319 15.11 25.91 9.12
N PHE A 320 15.77 24.77 8.93
CA PHE A 320 15.58 23.95 7.75
C PHE A 320 14.20 23.30 7.71
N ASP A 321 13.63 22.97 8.87
CA ASP A 321 12.28 22.41 8.95
C ASP A 321 11.26 23.46 8.53
N ASP A 322 11.33 24.66 9.10
CA ASP A 322 10.46 25.77 8.69
C ASP A 322 10.60 26.11 7.19
N PHE A 323 11.83 26.15 6.67
CA PHE A 323 12.09 26.36 5.25
C PHE A 323 11.38 25.31 4.37
N VAL A 324 11.60 24.03 4.64
CA VAL A 324 11.05 22.93 3.84
C VAL A 324 9.52 22.90 3.93
N ILE A 325 8.97 23.00 5.14
CA ILE A 325 7.53 22.94 5.39
C ILE A 325 6.82 24.15 4.76
N SER A 326 7.37 25.35 4.89
CA SER A 326 6.82 26.56 4.27
C SER A 326 6.74 26.47 2.74
N VAL A 327 7.78 25.92 2.10
CA VAL A 327 7.80 25.72 0.64
C VAL A 327 6.78 24.68 0.22
N ILE A 328 6.68 23.56 0.96
CA ILE A 328 5.71 22.49 0.68
C ILE A 328 4.27 23.01 0.84
N LYS A 329 3.97 23.75 1.91
CA LYS A 329 2.66 24.39 2.12
C LYS A 329 2.28 25.27 0.92
N LYS A 330 3.18 26.15 0.48
CA LYS A 330 2.94 27.02 -0.70
C LYS A 330 2.74 26.23 -1.99
N HIS A 331 3.49 25.13 -2.18
CA HIS A 331 3.39 24.32 -3.39
C HIS A 331 2.10 23.49 -3.44
N TYR A 332 1.76 22.82 -2.34
CA TYR A 332 0.66 21.86 -2.28
C TYR A 332 -0.69 22.50 -1.90
N LEU A 333 -0.74 23.44 -0.96
CA LEU A 333 -2.01 24.07 -0.54
C LEU A 333 -2.36 25.28 -1.38
N ASN A 334 -1.38 26.13 -1.68
CA ASN A 334 -1.62 27.39 -2.41
C ASN A 334 -1.47 27.25 -3.93
N ALA A 335 -1.23 26.03 -4.43
CA ALA A 335 -0.99 25.71 -5.83
C ALA A 335 0.08 26.59 -6.52
N GLN A 336 1.04 27.15 -5.77
CA GLN A 336 2.10 27.97 -6.33
C GLN A 336 3.10 27.10 -7.09
N LYS A 337 3.56 27.56 -8.26
CA LYS A 337 4.62 26.86 -8.99
C LYS A 337 5.91 26.95 -8.20
N LEU A 338 6.62 25.83 -8.02
CA LEU A 338 7.87 25.79 -7.23
C LEU A 338 8.86 26.90 -7.57
N ASN A 339 9.04 27.22 -8.86
CA ASN A 339 10.00 28.25 -9.31
C ASN A 339 9.60 29.68 -8.92
N GLU A 340 8.33 29.92 -8.61
CA GLU A 340 7.75 31.21 -8.22
C GLU A 340 7.74 31.38 -6.68
N ILE A 341 8.08 30.31 -5.93
CA ILE A 341 8.07 30.35 -4.47
C ILE A 341 9.31 31.07 -3.93
N GLN A 342 9.03 32.00 -3.02
CA GLN A 342 10.02 32.69 -2.20
C GLN A 342 9.79 32.35 -0.72
N TYR A 343 10.86 31.97 -0.04
CA TYR A 343 10.88 31.82 1.41
C TYR A 343 11.50 33.07 2.04
N THR A 344 10.87 33.57 3.09
CA THR A 344 11.32 34.76 3.82
C THR A 344 11.23 34.46 5.31
N ASN A 345 12.33 34.67 6.02
CA ASN A 345 12.41 34.67 7.48
C ASN A 345 13.05 36.00 7.92
N ALA A 346 13.03 36.33 9.22
CA ALA A 346 13.48 37.59 9.80
C ALA A 346 14.86 38.07 9.31
N ASN A 347 15.75 37.15 8.89
CA ASN A 347 17.13 37.45 8.55
C ASN A 347 17.51 37.18 7.08
N GLN A 348 16.70 36.44 6.31
CA GLN A 348 17.08 35.97 4.96
C GLN A 348 15.87 35.74 4.05
N THR A 349 16.07 35.96 2.76
CA THR A 349 15.11 35.63 1.70
C THR A 349 15.76 34.69 0.70
N ILE A 350 15.11 33.55 0.44
CA ILE A 350 15.60 32.49 -0.45
C ILE A 350 14.57 32.24 -1.55
N ASN A 351 15.00 32.42 -2.80
CA ASN A 351 14.19 32.08 -3.96
C ASN A 351 14.46 30.63 -4.36
N ILE A 352 13.43 29.80 -4.48
CA ILE A 352 13.59 28.38 -4.84
C ILE A 352 14.23 28.22 -6.24
N SER A 353 13.96 29.15 -7.15
CA SER A 353 14.61 29.20 -8.46
C SER A 353 16.13 29.45 -8.43
N SER A 354 16.67 30.01 -7.34
CA SER A 354 18.12 30.22 -7.17
C SER A 354 18.88 29.00 -6.61
N ILE A 355 18.16 27.93 -6.25
CA ILE A 355 18.75 26.69 -5.76
C ILE A 355 18.95 25.76 -6.97
N HIS A 356 20.21 25.55 -7.33
CA HIS A 356 20.58 24.75 -8.51
C HIS A 356 21.11 23.36 -8.13
N GLU A 357 21.61 23.24 -6.90
CA GLU A 357 22.15 22.02 -6.32
C GLU A 357 21.06 20.93 -6.31
N PRO A 358 21.30 19.76 -6.93
CA PRO A 358 20.31 18.70 -7.02
C PRO A 358 19.89 18.16 -5.65
N GLU A 359 20.76 18.22 -4.64
CA GLU A 359 20.49 17.73 -3.27
C GLU A 359 19.41 18.55 -2.55
N TYR A 360 19.21 19.81 -2.94
CA TYR A 360 18.21 20.71 -2.35
C TYR A 360 16.92 20.81 -3.17
N LYS A 361 16.78 20.04 -4.27
CA LYS A 361 15.61 20.16 -5.15
C LYS A 361 14.36 19.56 -4.52
N PHE A 362 13.30 20.36 -4.48
CA PHE A 362 11.96 19.88 -4.18
C PHE A 362 11.40 19.04 -5.33
N GLU A 363 10.67 17.99 -4.98
CA GLU A 363 9.94 17.19 -5.96
C GLU A 363 8.74 17.98 -6.49
N LYS A 364 8.56 17.96 -7.82
CA LYS A 364 7.37 18.52 -8.46
C LYS A 364 6.18 17.60 -8.24
N LEU A 365 4.99 18.19 -8.09
CA LEU A 365 3.76 17.40 -8.10
C LEU A 365 3.70 16.46 -9.32
N PRO A 366 3.40 15.17 -9.12
CA PRO A 366 3.25 14.17 -10.19
C PRO A 366 2.38 14.66 -11.34
N GLU A 367 2.82 14.44 -12.57
CA GLU A 367 2.11 14.93 -13.74
C GLU A 367 0.82 14.15 -13.97
N LYS A 368 0.80 12.86 -13.61
CA LYS A 368 -0.42 12.05 -13.63
C LYS A 368 -1.52 12.65 -12.75
N ILE A 369 -1.19 13.17 -11.56
CA ILE A 369 -2.17 13.83 -10.67
C ILE A 369 -2.76 15.06 -11.34
N LYS A 370 -1.92 15.93 -11.93
CA LYS A 370 -2.41 17.12 -12.65
C LYS A 370 -3.29 16.77 -13.83
N GLN A 371 -2.92 15.74 -14.60
CA GLN A 371 -3.71 15.29 -15.76
C GLN A 371 -5.10 14.78 -15.34
N LEU A 372 -5.20 14.08 -14.21
CA LEU A 372 -6.49 13.66 -13.66
C LEU A 372 -7.36 14.87 -13.30
N MET A 373 -6.78 15.87 -12.62
CA MET A 373 -7.50 17.10 -12.25
C MET A 373 -7.98 17.85 -13.50
N VAL A 374 -7.11 18.07 -14.49
CA VAL A 374 -7.48 18.74 -15.76
C VAL A 374 -8.56 17.97 -16.52
N SER A 375 -8.48 16.64 -16.55
CA SER A 375 -9.51 15.81 -17.20
C SER A 375 -10.85 15.92 -16.48
N SER A 376 -10.81 15.98 -15.15
CA SER A 376 -11.99 16.16 -14.31
C SER A 376 -12.62 17.55 -14.48
N ASP A 377 -11.82 18.62 -14.55
CA ASP A 377 -12.29 19.99 -14.80
C ASP A 377 -13.07 20.11 -16.11
N ALA A 378 -12.67 19.35 -17.14
CA ALA A 378 -13.40 19.31 -18.41
C ALA A 378 -14.79 18.68 -18.26
N ILE A 379 -14.89 17.60 -17.46
CA ILE A 379 -16.17 16.95 -17.16
C ILE A 379 -17.04 17.86 -16.29
N GLU A 380 -16.46 18.49 -15.27
CA GLU A 380 -17.14 19.43 -14.38
C GLU A 380 -17.75 20.60 -15.16
N LYS A 381 -16.97 21.21 -16.06
CA LYS A 381 -17.48 22.29 -16.94
C LYS A 381 -18.64 21.83 -17.82
N ALA A 382 -18.59 20.60 -18.35
CA ALA A 382 -19.68 20.04 -19.13
C ALA A 382 -20.92 19.73 -18.26
N GLN A 383 -20.73 19.30 -17.01
CA GLN A 383 -21.82 19.05 -16.06
C GLN A 383 -22.48 20.34 -15.55
N ARG A 384 -21.79 21.48 -15.67
CA ARG A 384 -22.31 22.82 -15.29
C ARG A 384 -22.77 23.64 -16.50
N ASP A 385 -22.81 23.06 -17.70
CA ASP A 385 -23.28 23.71 -18.93
C ASP A 385 -24.82 23.70 -19.03
N TYR A 386 -25.46 24.33 -18.05
CA TYR A 386 -26.92 24.29 -17.87
C TYR A 386 -27.70 24.90 -19.04
N GLU A 387 -27.08 25.76 -19.84
CA GLU A 387 -27.71 26.38 -21.01
C GLU A 387 -28.05 25.36 -22.11
N HIS A 388 -27.40 24.18 -22.08
CA HIS A 388 -27.59 23.11 -23.06
C HIS A 388 -28.27 21.86 -22.46
N PHE A 389 -28.80 21.96 -21.24
CA PHE A 389 -29.43 20.83 -20.56
C PHE A 389 -30.82 20.53 -21.14
N ASN A 390 -31.15 19.24 -21.19
CA ASN A 390 -32.53 18.77 -21.35
C ASN A 390 -33.19 18.57 -19.96
N VAL A 391 -34.48 18.25 -19.97
CA VAL A 391 -35.27 18.04 -18.72
C VAL A 391 -34.68 16.94 -17.84
N GLU A 392 -34.23 15.82 -18.43
CA GLU A 392 -33.64 14.72 -17.67
C GLU A 392 -32.36 15.16 -16.95
N GLN A 393 -31.49 15.91 -17.63
CA GLN A 393 -30.24 16.43 -17.06
C GLN A 393 -30.49 17.43 -15.93
N PHE A 394 -31.53 18.28 -16.05
CA PHE A 394 -31.92 19.16 -14.94
C PHE A 394 -32.40 18.37 -13.72
N LYS A 395 -33.21 17.32 -13.93
CA LYS A 395 -33.67 16.44 -12.85
C LYS A 395 -32.54 15.70 -12.18
N GLU A 396 -31.60 15.16 -12.97
CA GLU A 396 -30.39 14.52 -12.44
C GLU A 396 -29.58 15.49 -11.57
N ARG A 397 -29.43 16.75 -11.99
CA ARG A 397 -28.69 17.75 -11.21
C ARG A 397 -29.41 18.17 -9.93
N LEU A 398 -30.73 18.36 -9.98
CA LEU A 398 -31.54 18.63 -8.79
C LEU A 398 -31.46 17.48 -7.80
N ASN A 399 -31.57 16.23 -8.28
CA ASN A 399 -31.43 15.03 -7.46
C ASN A 399 -30.02 14.89 -6.87
N TYR A 400 -28.98 15.27 -7.61
CA TYR A 400 -27.60 15.33 -7.09
C TYR A 400 -27.52 16.24 -5.86
N PHE A 401 -28.02 17.48 -5.96
CA PHE A 401 -27.97 18.43 -4.84
C PHE A 401 -28.90 18.05 -3.70
N ALA A 402 -30.06 17.44 -3.99
CA ALA A 402 -30.95 16.92 -2.97
C ALA A 402 -30.23 15.92 -2.07
N ASN A 403 -29.34 15.11 -2.61
CA ASN A 403 -28.65 14.05 -1.88
C ASN A 403 -27.25 14.43 -1.37
N LYS A 404 -26.88 15.72 -1.42
CA LYS A 404 -25.59 16.27 -0.98
C LYS A 404 -25.78 17.37 0.07
N GLU A 405 -24.67 17.93 0.55
CA GLU A 405 -24.64 18.97 1.58
C GLU A 405 -25.65 20.11 1.37
N PRO A 406 -25.86 20.66 0.15
CA PRO A 406 -26.87 21.71 -0.07
C PRO A 406 -28.29 21.28 0.31
N GLY A 407 -28.66 20.03 0.04
CA GLY A 407 -29.98 19.47 0.34
C GLY A 407 -30.27 19.26 1.83
N ASN A 408 -29.28 19.39 2.71
CA ASN A 408 -29.48 19.30 4.16
C ASN A 408 -30.20 20.53 4.73
N ASN A 409 -30.18 21.66 4.03
CA ASN A 409 -30.89 22.86 4.45
C ASN A 409 -32.33 22.86 3.93
N GLU A 410 -33.31 23.05 4.82
CA GLU A 410 -34.73 22.94 4.46
C GLU A 410 -35.16 23.95 3.38
N THR A 411 -34.68 25.20 3.42
CA THR A 411 -35.05 26.22 2.42
C THR A 411 -34.50 25.88 1.03
N ILE A 412 -33.26 25.38 0.95
CA ILE A 412 -32.67 24.94 -0.31
C ILE A 412 -33.40 23.69 -0.82
N PHE A 413 -33.68 22.75 0.07
CA PHE A 413 -34.38 21.51 -0.26
C PHE A 413 -35.79 21.75 -0.78
N GLU A 414 -36.57 22.63 -0.15
CA GLU A 414 -37.89 23.05 -0.63
C GLU A 414 -37.80 23.69 -2.02
N GLY A 415 -36.76 24.49 -2.28
CA GLY A 415 -36.46 25.03 -3.61
C GLY A 415 -36.19 23.94 -4.65
N ILE A 416 -35.36 22.94 -4.31
CA ILE A 416 -35.07 21.79 -5.18
C ILE A 416 -36.36 21.03 -5.52
N VAL A 417 -37.20 20.73 -4.52
CA VAL A 417 -38.49 20.04 -4.71
C VAL A 417 -39.43 20.87 -5.60
N ALA A 418 -39.49 22.19 -5.40
CA ALA A 418 -40.32 23.06 -6.22
C ALA A 418 -39.89 23.04 -7.71
N PHE A 419 -38.59 23.05 -7.99
CA PHE A 419 -38.08 22.95 -9.36
C PHE A 419 -38.22 21.56 -9.96
N ASP A 420 -37.99 20.47 -9.22
CA ASP A 420 -38.12 19.10 -9.75
C ASP A 420 -39.57 18.78 -10.17
N THR A 421 -40.52 19.47 -9.55
CA THR A 421 -41.95 19.29 -9.72
C THR A 421 -42.60 20.32 -10.66
N CYS A 422 -41.81 21.14 -11.37
CA CYS A 422 -42.34 22.05 -12.39
C CYS A 422 -42.46 21.37 -13.78
N LYS A 423 -42.99 22.09 -14.79
CA LYS A 423 -43.06 21.56 -16.17
C LYS A 423 -41.80 21.82 -17.00
N PHE A 424 -40.79 22.51 -16.45
CA PHE A 424 -39.57 22.91 -17.16
C PHE A 424 -39.88 23.73 -18.43
N GLU A 425 -40.84 24.65 -18.33
CA GLU A 425 -41.17 25.59 -19.41
C GLU A 425 -40.15 26.75 -19.44
N LYS A 426 -40.16 27.55 -20.52
CA LYS A 426 -39.14 28.60 -20.73
C LYS A 426 -39.04 29.59 -19.56
N GLY A 427 -40.15 29.95 -18.91
CA GLY A 427 -40.17 30.84 -17.75
C GLY A 427 -39.60 30.23 -16.47
N ASP A 428 -39.54 28.90 -16.37
CA ASP A 428 -39.01 28.17 -15.20
C ASP A 428 -37.51 27.85 -15.34
N ILE A 429 -37.00 27.72 -16.59
CA ILE A 429 -35.61 27.34 -16.87
C ILE A 429 -34.62 28.43 -16.41
N GLU A 430 -34.86 29.71 -16.71
CA GLU A 430 -33.90 30.77 -16.35
C GLU A 430 -33.70 30.90 -14.82
N PRO A 431 -34.77 30.91 -13.98
CA PRO A 431 -34.63 30.83 -12.52
C PRO A 431 -33.94 29.55 -12.05
N LEU A 432 -34.23 28.40 -12.67
CA LEU A 432 -33.59 27.12 -12.34
C LEU A 432 -32.08 27.14 -12.59
N ILE A 433 -31.64 27.66 -13.74
CA ILE A 433 -30.22 27.77 -14.07
C ILE A 433 -29.48 28.63 -13.04
N LYS A 434 -30.06 29.76 -12.63
CA LYS A 434 -29.50 30.63 -11.58
C LYS A 434 -29.45 29.91 -10.23
N PHE A 435 -30.53 29.21 -9.89
CA PHE A 435 -30.60 28.40 -8.66
C PHE A 435 -29.51 27.32 -8.64
N LEU A 436 -29.33 26.55 -9.71
CA LEU A 436 -28.30 25.52 -9.79
C LEU A 436 -26.87 26.10 -9.72
N LYS A 437 -26.61 27.27 -10.31
CA LYS A 437 -25.32 27.98 -10.19
C LYS A 437 -25.03 28.41 -8.74
N GLU A 438 -26.02 28.89 -8.00
CA GLU A 438 -25.87 29.19 -6.57
C GLU A 438 -25.56 27.91 -5.76
N LEU A 439 -26.20 26.78 -6.10
CA LEU A 439 -25.89 25.50 -5.45
C LEU A 439 -24.50 24.96 -5.79
N ASP A 440 -24.00 25.19 -7.02
CA ASP A 440 -22.61 24.90 -7.37
C ASP A 440 -21.63 25.73 -6.54
N ASP A 441 -21.86 27.03 -6.42
CA ASP A 441 -20.99 27.92 -5.66
C ASP A 441 -20.99 27.58 -4.16
N LEU A 442 -22.14 27.17 -3.61
CA LEU A 442 -22.24 26.63 -2.26
C LEU A 442 -21.45 25.31 -2.13
N SER A 443 -21.65 24.38 -3.06
CA SER A 443 -20.97 23.07 -3.05
C SER A 443 -19.46 23.17 -3.28
N ASP A 444 -18.99 24.21 -3.97
CA ASP A 444 -17.57 24.53 -4.17
C ASP A 444 -16.97 25.28 -2.96
N GLY A 445 -17.78 25.64 -1.95
CA GLY A 445 -17.34 26.40 -0.78
C GLY A 445 -17.04 27.87 -1.07
N LYS A 446 -17.51 28.43 -2.20
CA LYS A 446 -17.32 29.85 -2.55
C LYS A 446 -18.24 30.77 -1.78
N ILE A 447 -19.41 30.28 -1.39
CA ILE A 447 -20.41 31.00 -0.60
C ILE A 447 -20.86 30.14 0.58
N SER A 448 -21.31 30.78 1.66
CA SER A 448 -21.91 30.07 2.80
C SER A 448 -23.38 29.70 2.54
N VAL A 449 -23.93 28.78 3.34
CA VAL A 449 -25.35 28.41 3.30
C VAL A 449 -26.25 29.65 3.49
N GLU A 450 -25.89 30.53 4.42
CA GLU A 450 -26.65 31.77 4.70
C GLU A 450 -26.64 32.72 3.49
N GLN A 451 -25.48 32.87 2.83
CA GLN A 451 -25.36 33.68 1.62
C GLN A 451 -26.20 33.10 0.48
N ALA A 452 -26.12 31.78 0.26
CA ALA A 452 -26.94 31.10 -0.75
C ALA A 452 -28.44 31.33 -0.50
N ILE A 453 -28.91 31.18 0.74
CA ILE A 453 -30.32 31.42 1.11
C ILE A 453 -30.73 32.87 0.83
N ASN A 454 -29.87 33.84 1.18
CA ASN A 454 -30.14 35.26 0.92
C ASN A 454 -30.22 35.54 -0.58
N ASN A 455 -29.32 34.96 -1.39
CA ASN A 455 -29.34 35.10 -2.85
C ASN A 455 -30.62 34.50 -3.44
N ILE A 456 -31.00 33.29 -3.03
CA ILE A 456 -32.23 32.61 -3.48
C ILE A 456 -33.46 33.47 -3.19
N LYS A 457 -33.56 34.05 -1.99
CA LYS A 457 -34.68 34.92 -1.59
C LYS A 457 -34.69 36.25 -2.34
N ASN A 458 -33.56 36.96 -2.38
CA ASN A 458 -33.46 38.29 -2.98
C ASN A 458 -33.67 38.27 -4.50
N GLN A 459 -33.14 37.24 -5.17
CA GLN A 459 -33.29 37.07 -6.62
C GLN A 459 -34.62 36.39 -7.00
N LYS A 460 -35.44 35.98 -6.02
CA LYS A 460 -36.70 35.25 -6.21
C LYS A 460 -36.51 34.01 -7.12
N LEU A 461 -35.57 33.15 -6.74
CA LEU A 461 -35.25 31.92 -7.48
C LEU A 461 -36.27 30.82 -7.15
N SER A 462 -37.42 30.88 -7.80
CA SER A 462 -38.49 29.89 -7.73
C SER A 462 -39.10 29.64 -9.12
N PRO A 463 -39.81 28.52 -9.34
CA PRO A 463 -40.63 28.34 -10.53
C PRO A 463 -41.61 29.52 -10.70
N ARG A 464 -41.85 29.94 -11.93
CA ARG A 464 -42.66 31.13 -12.25
C ARG A 464 -43.96 30.82 -12.96
N GLU A 465 -44.03 29.73 -13.73
CA GLU A 465 -45.16 29.51 -14.64
C GLU A 465 -45.93 28.20 -14.39
N THR A 466 -45.34 27.18 -13.74
CA THR A 466 -46.04 25.89 -13.59
C THR A 466 -45.66 25.04 -12.37
N GLU A 467 -46.53 24.95 -11.36
CA GLU A 467 -46.51 23.79 -10.44
C GLU A 467 -47.27 22.62 -11.09
N LYS A 468 -46.64 21.44 -11.18
CA LYS A 468 -47.21 20.27 -11.86
C LYS A 468 -48.09 19.41 -10.95
N ILE A 469 -47.94 19.56 -9.64
CA ILE A 469 -48.51 18.67 -8.62
C ILE A 469 -49.14 19.48 -7.49
N ASN A 470 -50.16 18.92 -6.83
CA ASN A 470 -50.83 19.60 -5.71
C ASN A 470 -50.01 19.53 -4.41
N ALA A 471 -50.46 20.23 -3.36
CA ALA A 471 -49.75 20.30 -2.07
C ALA A 471 -49.50 18.92 -1.43
N VAL A 472 -50.43 17.97 -1.59
CA VAL A 472 -50.32 16.60 -1.04
C VAL A 472 -49.27 15.79 -1.78
N GLU A 473 -49.22 15.90 -3.12
CA GLU A 473 -48.20 15.26 -3.95
C GLU A 473 -46.82 15.86 -3.73
N LYS A 474 -46.74 17.18 -3.51
CA LYS A 474 -45.50 17.88 -3.13
C LYS A 474 -44.95 17.40 -1.79
N GLN A 475 -45.83 17.23 -0.79
CA GLN A 475 -45.45 16.62 0.50
C GLN A 475 -44.97 15.17 0.33
N LYS A 476 -45.62 14.36 -0.52
CA LYS A 476 -45.16 13.00 -0.81
C LYS A 476 -43.78 12.99 -1.48
N ALA A 477 -43.53 13.86 -2.46
CA ALA A 477 -42.23 13.98 -3.12
C ALA A 477 -41.14 14.41 -2.12
N GLN A 478 -41.44 15.37 -1.25
CA GLN A 478 -40.56 15.80 -0.17
C GLN A 478 -40.23 14.66 0.79
N GLN A 479 -41.22 13.84 1.18
CA GLN A 479 -41.01 12.67 2.04
C GLN A 479 -40.14 11.60 1.37
N ILE A 480 -40.37 11.30 0.09
CA ILE A 480 -39.56 10.33 -0.67
C ILE A 480 -38.10 10.77 -0.70
N LEU A 481 -37.83 12.03 -1.06
CA LEU A 481 -36.47 12.58 -1.10
C LEU A 481 -35.81 12.61 0.30
N LYS A 482 -36.55 12.92 1.37
CA LYS A 482 -36.02 12.84 2.76
C LYS A 482 -35.64 11.40 3.16
N ILE A 483 -36.42 10.40 2.74
CA ILE A 483 -36.09 9.00 2.95
C ILE A 483 -34.83 8.61 2.17
N GLU A 484 -34.71 9.06 0.92
CA GLU A 484 -33.54 8.82 0.08
C GLU A 484 -32.28 9.49 0.64
N GLN A 485 -32.37 10.75 1.08
CA GLN A 485 -31.29 11.47 1.78
C GLN A 485 -30.79 10.68 2.99
N LYS A 486 -31.71 10.19 3.84
CA LYS A 486 -31.35 9.41 5.03
C LYS A 486 -30.61 8.12 4.64
N LYS A 487 -31.12 7.39 3.64
CA LYS A 487 -30.47 6.17 3.13
C LYS A 487 -29.08 6.47 2.55
N ASN A 488 -28.95 7.55 1.79
CA ASN A 488 -27.68 7.97 1.19
C ASN A 488 -26.67 8.39 2.27
N ALA A 489 -27.10 9.11 3.30
CA ALA A 489 -26.26 9.48 4.43
C ALA A 489 -25.76 8.24 5.19
N GLU A 490 -26.64 7.29 5.50
CA GLU A 490 -26.29 6.02 6.15
C GLU A 490 -25.29 5.22 5.30
N LEU A 491 -25.54 5.09 3.99
CA LEU A 491 -24.64 4.40 3.08
C LEU A 491 -23.27 5.08 2.97
N ASN A 492 -23.24 6.41 2.92
CA ASN A 492 -22.00 7.18 2.85
C ASN A 492 -21.15 7.03 4.11
N VAL A 493 -21.76 6.90 5.30
CA VAL A 493 -21.02 6.60 6.54
C VAL A 493 -20.31 5.26 6.44
N ILE A 494 -20.97 4.22 5.91
CA ILE A 494 -20.37 2.89 5.76
C ILE A 494 -19.28 2.92 4.68
N LYS A 495 -19.53 3.56 3.53
CA LYS A 495 -18.54 3.78 2.47
C LYS A 495 -17.29 4.49 3.00
N ASN A 496 -17.46 5.55 3.80
CA ASN A 496 -16.35 6.28 4.42
C ASN A 496 -15.48 5.37 5.30
N ARG A 497 -16.11 4.55 6.14
CA ARG A 497 -15.40 3.60 7.02
C ARG A 497 -14.65 2.54 6.21
N PHE A 498 -15.27 2.05 5.14
CA PHE A 498 -14.66 1.11 4.22
C PHE A 498 -13.44 1.72 3.51
N ASP A 499 -13.61 2.90 2.92
CA ASP A 499 -12.56 3.59 2.20
C ASP A 499 -11.38 3.93 3.15
N ALA A 500 -11.65 4.28 4.40
CA ALA A 500 -10.61 4.50 5.42
C ALA A 500 -9.81 3.21 5.73
N ALA A 501 -10.47 2.05 5.78
CA ALA A 501 -9.78 0.77 5.93
C ALA A 501 -8.90 0.45 4.70
N ILE A 502 -9.38 0.76 3.49
CA ILE A 502 -8.58 0.60 2.25
C ILE A 502 -7.38 1.54 2.24
N ASP A 503 -7.52 2.78 2.72
CA ASP A 503 -6.41 3.74 2.81
C ASP A 503 -5.27 3.24 3.72
N ILE A 504 -5.57 2.41 4.73
CA ILE A 504 -4.53 1.74 5.56
C ILE A 504 -3.66 0.82 4.70
N LEU A 505 -4.26 0.09 3.75
CA LEU A 505 -3.52 -0.81 2.85
C LEU A 505 -2.60 -0.01 1.91
N TYR A 506 -3.12 1.05 1.29
CA TYR A 506 -2.32 1.93 0.43
C TYR A 506 -1.19 2.63 1.21
N ALA A 507 -1.42 3.02 2.47
CA ALA A 507 -0.38 3.60 3.32
C ALA A 507 0.79 2.63 3.57
N ASN A 508 0.56 1.31 3.45
CA ASN A 508 1.52 0.26 3.72
C ASN A 508 2.04 -0.44 2.44
N ASN A 509 1.82 0.18 1.27
CA ASN A 509 2.20 -0.34 -0.05
C ASN A 509 1.58 -1.73 -0.38
N LEU A 510 0.39 -2.02 0.16
CA LEU A 510 -0.40 -3.24 -0.08
C LEU A 510 -1.44 -2.99 -1.18
N ASN A 511 -0.97 -2.55 -2.35
CA ASN A 511 -1.83 -2.05 -3.42
C ASN A 511 -2.69 -3.15 -4.04
N ASN A 512 -2.15 -4.36 -4.25
CA ASN A 512 -2.88 -5.43 -4.91
C ASN A 512 -4.00 -5.95 -4.01
N ILE A 513 -3.73 -6.12 -2.71
CA ILE A 513 -4.76 -6.44 -1.72
C ILE A 513 -5.84 -5.35 -1.69
N ALA A 514 -5.45 -4.07 -1.61
CA ALA A 514 -6.39 -2.95 -1.61
C ALA A 514 -7.34 -3.03 -2.82
N ASN A 515 -6.79 -3.19 -4.02
CA ASN A 515 -7.55 -3.33 -5.26
C ASN A 515 -8.48 -4.53 -5.26
N SER A 516 -8.04 -5.68 -4.72
CA SER A 516 -8.86 -6.88 -4.60
C SER A 516 -10.07 -6.68 -3.68
N CYS A 517 -9.95 -5.80 -2.68
CA CYS A 517 -11.02 -5.49 -1.74
C CYS A 517 -12.05 -4.50 -2.31
N LEU A 518 -11.71 -3.66 -3.29
CA LEU A 518 -12.60 -2.59 -3.79
C LEU A 518 -13.95 -3.08 -4.30
N LYS A 519 -14.07 -4.36 -4.73
CA LYS A 519 -15.33 -4.99 -5.12
C LYS A 519 -16.36 -5.12 -3.98
N TYR A 520 -15.92 -5.02 -2.72
CA TYR A 520 -16.79 -5.07 -1.54
C TYR A 520 -17.15 -3.68 -1.01
N ARG A 521 -16.78 -2.61 -1.72
CA ARG A 521 -17.26 -1.27 -1.37
C ARG A 521 -18.79 -1.29 -1.47
N PRO A 522 -19.53 -0.97 -0.40
CA PRO A 522 -20.97 -1.19 -0.36
C PRO A 522 -21.70 -0.26 -1.34
N GLU A 523 -22.56 -0.84 -2.18
CA GLU A 523 -23.36 -0.11 -3.16
C GLU A 523 -24.80 0.16 -2.68
N SER A 524 -25.25 -0.58 -1.66
CA SER A 524 -26.59 -0.49 -1.10
C SER A 524 -26.60 -0.76 0.41
N LEU A 525 -27.74 -0.52 1.05
CA LEU A 525 -27.97 -0.85 2.47
C LEU A 525 -28.47 -2.29 2.70
N GLN A 526 -28.28 -3.20 1.75
CA GLN A 526 -28.63 -4.60 1.93
C GLN A 526 -27.71 -5.26 2.96
N GLN A 527 -28.27 -6.05 3.88
CA GLN A 527 -27.55 -6.57 5.04
C GLN A 527 -26.37 -7.49 4.67
N ASP A 528 -26.50 -8.28 3.61
CA ASP A 528 -25.44 -9.12 3.08
C ASP A 528 -24.28 -8.29 2.50
N VAL A 529 -24.58 -7.24 1.74
CA VAL A 529 -23.59 -6.30 1.19
C VAL A 529 -22.85 -5.56 2.32
N ILE A 530 -23.58 -5.08 3.33
CA ILE A 530 -22.97 -4.43 4.51
C ILE A 530 -22.09 -5.41 5.28
N SER A 531 -22.57 -6.64 5.52
CA SER A 531 -21.82 -7.65 6.27
C SER A 531 -20.51 -8.06 5.57
N GLU A 532 -20.50 -8.10 4.23
CA GLU A 532 -19.28 -8.33 3.45
C GLU A 532 -18.27 -7.19 3.63
N ALA A 533 -18.73 -5.93 3.49
CA ALA A 533 -17.88 -4.76 3.72
C ALA A 533 -17.34 -4.71 5.15
N GLU A 534 -18.17 -5.00 6.16
CA GLU A 534 -17.78 -5.05 7.58
C GLU A 534 -16.75 -6.14 7.87
N THR A 535 -16.88 -7.29 7.22
CA THR A 535 -15.91 -8.39 7.38
C THR A 535 -14.55 -7.99 6.83
N VAL A 536 -14.49 -7.37 5.64
CA VAL A 536 -13.25 -6.85 5.05
C VAL A 536 -12.62 -5.78 5.95
N MET A 537 -13.42 -4.81 6.41
CA MET A 537 -12.95 -3.78 7.35
C MET A 537 -12.39 -4.39 8.63
N SER A 538 -13.07 -5.40 9.19
CA SER A 538 -12.66 -6.08 10.41
C SER A 538 -11.33 -6.82 10.22
N LEU A 539 -11.16 -7.56 9.11
CA LEU A 539 -9.92 -8.26 8.79
C LEU A 539 -8.74 -7.29 8.66
N ILE A 540 -8.92 -6.16 7.99
CA ILE A 540 -7.91 -5.11 7.89
C ILE A 540 -7.56 -4.59 9.28
N ASN A 541 -8.55 -4.09 10.03
CA ASN A 541 -8.36 -3.45 11.32
C ASN A 541 -7.75 -4.38 12.39
N GLN A 542 -8.10 -5.67 12.39
CA GLN A 542 -7.55 -6.64 13.36
C GLN A 542 -6.07 -6.95 13.13
N ASN A 543 -5.61 -6.86 11.89
CA ASN A 543 -4.22 -7.15 11.50
C ASN A 543 -3.36 -5.89 11.34
N THR A 544 -3.95 -4.72 11.60
CA THR A 544 -3.28 -3.41 11.59
C THR A 544 -3.33 -2.81 13.00
N LYS A 545 -2.18 -2.72 13.69
CA LYS A 545 -2.07 -1.97 14.94
C LYS A 545 -0.86 -1.04 14.85
N GLU A 546 -1.09 0.25 15.01
CA GLU A 546 -0.04 1.29 15.01
C GLU A 546 0.86 1.20 13.75
N LEU A 547 2.19 1.22 13.91
CA LEU A 547 3.19 1.18 12.84
C LEU A 547 3.47 -0.24 12.30
N SER A 548 2.73 -1.27 12.73
CA SER A 548 3.00 -2.66 12.34
C SER A 548 1.76 -3.37 11.79
N ILE A 549 1.92 -4.02 10.63
CA ILE A 549 0.91 -4.87 10.00
C ILE A 549 1.41 -6.32 9.97
N ASN A 550 0.58 -7.26 10.41
CA ASN A 550 0.81 -8.68 10.12
C ASN A 550 0.31 -8.98 8.70
N LYS A 551 1.16 -8.70 7.71
CA LYS A 551 0.83 -8.78 6.28
C LYS A 551 0.37 -10.18 5.87
N ALA A 552 1.13 -11.20 6.26
CA ALA A 552 0.83 -12.60 5.95
C ALA A 552 -0.56 -13.01 6.42
N LYS A 553 -0.92 -12.68 7.67
CA LYS A 553 -2.23 -13.05 8.23
C LYS A 553 -3.39 -12.29 7.56
N LEU A 554 -3.19 -11.02 7.25
CA LEU A 554 -4.19 -10.20 6.55
C LEU A 554 -4.46 -10.73 5.13
N GLU A 555 -3.38 -11.00 4.38
CA GLU A 555 -3.43 -11.53 3.01
C GLU A 555 -4.14 -12.87 2.95
N SER A 556 -3.70 -13.82 3.78
CA SER A 556 -4.31 -15.15 3.86
C SER A 556 -5.78 -15.06 4.27
N GLY A 557 -6.10 -14.26 5.30
CA GLY A 557 -7.47 -14.15 5.80
C GLY A 557 -8.45 -13.60 4.74
N LEU A 558 -8.05 -12.57 4.00
CA LEU A 558 -8.86 -12.03 2.90
C LEU A 558 -9.04 -13.04 1.76
N LEU A 559 -7.96 -13.73 1.37
CA LEU A 559 -8.01 -14.75 0.31
C LEU A 559 -8.88 -15.95 0.69
N ARG A 560 -8.78 -16.42 1.94
CA ARG A 560 -9.58 -17.54 2.49
C ARG A 560 -11.05 -17.18 2.55
N TRP A 561 -11.36 -16.00 3.06
CA TRP A 561 -12.73 -15.51 3.15
C TRP A 561 -13.37 -15.35 1.76
N ASP A 562 -12.66 -14.73 0.80
CA ASP A 562 -13.15 -14.61 -0.59
C ASP A 562 -13.34 -15.99 -1.25
N THR A 563 -12.37 -16.89 -1.07
CA THR A 563 -12.46 -18.27 -1.59
C THR A 563 -13.64 -19.03 -1.01
N PHE A 564 -13.83 -18.98 0.30
CA PHE A 564 -14.96 -19.63 0.96
C PHE A 564 -16.30 -19.11 0.41
N ASN A 565 -16.45 -17.79 0.29
CA ASN A 565 -17.68 -17.18 -0.22
C ASN A 565 -17.91 -17.48 -1.70
N LEU A 566 -16.86 -17.58 -2.51
CA LEU A 566 -16.96 -18.02 -3.89
C LEU A 566 -17.57 -19.42 -3.98
N TYR A 567 -17.05 -20.38 -3.19
CA TYR A 567 -17.58 -21.74 -3.16
C TYR A 567 -19.01 -21.78 -2.62
N LYS A 568 -19.28 -21.08 -1.51
CA LYS A 568 -20.63 -20.98 -0.94
C LYS A 568 -21.67 -20.47 -1.95
N LYS A 569 -21.30 -19.49 -2.79
CA LYS A 569 -22.20 -18.88 -3.78
C LYS A 569 -22.34 -19.69 -5.07
N THR A 570 -21.26 -20.32 -5.53
CA THR A 570 -21.20 -20.88 -6.90
C THR A 570 -21.06 -22.40 -6.96
N GLU A 571 -20.62 -23.05 -5.88
CA GLU A 571 -20.24 -24.47 -5.84
C GLU A 571 -20.60 -25.11 -4.47
N ALA A 572 -21.77 -24.81 -3.92
CA ALA A 572 -22.17 -25.26 -2.57
C ALA A 572 -22.22 -26.79 -2.42
N ASP A 573 -22.44 -27.53 -3.50
CA ASP A 573 -22.46 -29.00 -3.52
C ASP A 573 -21.08 -29.63 -3.80
N ASN A 574 -20.03 -28.82 -3.96
CA ASN A 574 -18.69 -29.33 -4.23
C ASN A 574 -18.16 -30.12 -3.01
N PRO A 575 -17.66 -31.37 -3.19
CA PRO A 575 -17.13 -32.18 -2.10
C PRO A 575 -16.05 -31.48 -1.27
N ILE A 576 -15.22 -30.64 -1.90
CA ILE A 576 -14.19 -29.85 -1.20
C ILE A 576 -14.84 -28.88 -0.21
N TYR A 577 -15.88 -28.16 -0.63
CA TYR A 577 -16.60 -27.22 0.22
C TYR A 577 -17.28 -27.91 1.40
N LEU A 578 -17.96 -29.04 1.15
CA LEU A 578 -18.61 -29.82 2.21
C LEU A 578 -17.61 -30.35 3.24
N LYS A 579 -16.45 -30.85 2.78
CA LYS A 579 -15.35 -31.26 3.66
C LYS A 579 -14.77 -30.10 4.45
N ALA A 580 -14.59 -28.94 3.82
CA ALA A 580 -14.08 -27.73 4.48
C ALA A 580 -15.01 -27.24 5.60
N VAL A 581 -16.32 -27.21 5.35
CA VAL A 581 -17.33 -26.85 6.36
C VAL A 581 -17.28 -27.81 7.54
N LYS A 582 -17.14 -29.11 7.29
CA LYS A 582 -17.03 -30.14 8.33
C LYS A 582 -15.72 -30.02 9.12
N TYR A 583 -14.60 -29.76 8.43
CA TYR A 583 -13.29 -29.57 9.04
C TYR A 583 -13.27 -28.36 9.98
N ALA A 584 -13.95 -27.28 9.59
CA ALA A 584 -13.96 -26.01 10.30
C ALA A 584 -15.15 -25.84 11.26
N GLN A 585 -15.87 -26.91 11.59
CA GLN A 585 -17.06 -26.81 12.43
C GLN A 585 -16.68 -26.61 13.91
N LEU A 586 -17.19 -25.53 14.50
CA LEU A 586 -16.99 -25.17 15.90
C LEU A 586 -18.02 -25.87 16.81
N PRO A 587 -17.74 -25.98 18.12
CA PRO A 587 -18.74 -26.38 19.10
C PRO A 587 -19.99 -25.47 18.99
N GLY A 588 -21.17 -26.08 18.77
CA GLY A 588 -22.41 -25.34 18.51
C GLY A 588 -22.81 -25.21 17.03
N GLY A 589 -22.08 -25.86 16.12
CA GLY A 589 -22.50 -26.04 14.73
C GLY A 589 -22.18 -24.89 13.77
N LYS A 590 -21.66 -23.75 14.28
CA LYS A 590 -21.15 -22.65 13.44
C LYS A 590 -19.85 -23.07 12.73
N THR A 591 -19.64 -22.56 11.52
CA THR A 591 -18.41 -22.81 10.73
C THR A 591 -17.43 -21.66 10.90
N ASP A 592 -16.18 -21.98 11.20
CA ASP A 592 -15.06 -21.04 11.13
C ASP A 592 -14.70 -20.81 9.65
N ILE A 593 -15.08 -19.65 9.12
CA ILE A 593 -14.92 -19.32 7.69
C ILE A 593 -13.44 -19.27 7.28
N ASP A 594 -12.56 -18.81 8.17
CA ASP A 594 -11.14 -18.70 7.85
C ASP A 594 -10.52 -20.10 7.69
N LYS A 595 -10.77 -21.00 8.65
CA LYS A 595 -10.32 -22.41 8.57
C LYS A 595 -10.93 -23.16 7.39
N ALA A 596 -12.21 -22.91 7.09
CA ALA A 596 -12.85 -23.52 5.92
C ALA A 596 -12.19 -23.02 4.61
N GLY A 597 -11.97 -21.71 4.49
CA GLY A 597 -11.27 -21.12 3.35
C GLY A 597 -9.84 -21.65 3.20
N GLN A 598 -9.10 -21.79 4.30
CA GLN A 598 -7.76 -22.39 4.33
C GLN A 598 -7.78 -23.82 3.78
N TYR A 599 -8.74 -24.64 4.25
CA TYR A 599 -8.91 -26.00 3.78
C TYR A 599 -9.18 -26.05 2.27
N ILE A 600 -10.07 -25.20 1.76
CA ILE A 600 -10.42 -25.17 0.32
C ILE A 600 -9.19 -24.85 -0.52
N ILE A 601 -8.42 -23.82 -0.15
CA ILE A 601 -7.20 -23.44 -0.89
C ILE A 601 -6.19 -24.59 -0.89
N ASN A 602 -5.96 -25.22 0.26
CA ASN A 602 -5.01 -26.32 0.37
C ASN A 602 -5.50 -27.59 -0.36
N ALA A 603 -6.81 -27.84 -0.40
CA ALA A 603 -7.39 -28.87 -1.24
C ALA A 603 -7.15 -28.60 -2.73
N GLU A 604 -7.34 -27.36 -3.20
CA GLU A 604 -7.03 -26.97 -4.58
C GLU A 604 -5.54 -27.16 -4.90
N ILE A 605 -4.63 -26.83 -3.97
CA ILE A 605 -3.19 -27.04 -4.13
C ILE A 605 -2.85 -28.53 -4.26
N VAL A 606 -3.41 -29.38 -3.40
CA VAL A 606 -3.16 -30.83 -3.38
C VAL A 606 -3.76 -31.51 -4.61
N GLU A 607 -4.97 -31.12 -5.03
CA GLU A 607 -5.62 -31.69 -6.21
C GLU A 607 -4.91 -31.33 -7.52
N ASN A 608 -4.27 -30.15 -7.57
CA ASN A 608 -3.49 -29.70 -8.71
C ASN A 608 -2.00 -30.09 -8.64
N TYR A 609 -1.58 -30.93 -7.68
CA TYR A 609 -0.20 -31.41 -7.64
C TYR A 609 0.09 -32.39 -8.80
N PRO A 610 1.26 -32.31 -9.48
CA PRO A 610 2.43 -31.48 -9.20
C PRO A 610 2.42 -30.07 -9.81
N GLN A 611 1.42 -29.71 -10.62
CA GLN A 611 1.35 -28.39 -11.26
C GLN A 611 1.30 -27.25 -10.23
N SER A 612 0.77 -27.51 -9.04
CA SER A 612 0.73 -26.55 -7.94
C SER A 612 2.10 -26.09 -7.43
N LEU A 613 3.16 -26.87 -7.67
CA LEU A 613 4.53 -26.48 -7.33
C LEU A 613 4.98 -25.19 -8.04
N GLU A 614 4.34 -24.82 -9.14
CA GLU A 614 4.71 -23.64 -9.91
C GLU A 614 4.25 -22.31 -9.29
N TYR A 615 3.31 -22.33 -8.33
CA TYR A 615 2.72 -21.11 -7.77
C TYR A 615 2.62 -21.07 -6.25
N VAL A 616 2.93 -22.14 -5.51
CA VAL A 616 2.99 -22.09 -4.04
C VAL A 616 4.28 -21.45 -3.54
N ARG A 617 4.21 -20.72 -2.41
CA ARG A 617 5.37 -20.03 -1.82
C ARG A 617 6.47 -20.99 -1.37
N ASN A 618 6.09 -22.15 -0.83
CA ASN A 618 7.00 -23.14 -0.24
C ASN A 618 6.93 -24.47 -1.01
N SER A 619 7.34 -24.46 -2.28
CA SER A 619 7.25 -25.62 -3.18
C SER A 619 8.03 -26.85 -2.68
N ASP A 620 9.16 -26.64 -2.02
CA ASP A 620 9.93 -27.72 -1.40
C ASP A 620 9.13 -28.40 -0.28
N VAL A 621 8.48 -27.60 0.58
CA VAL A 621 7.65 -28.11 1.67
C VAL A 621 6.44 -28.87 1.12
N LEU A 622 5.77 -28.32 0.10
CA LEU A 622 4.66 -29.01 -0.57
C LEU A 622 5.11 -30.35 -1.16
N SER A 623 6.23 -30.39 -1.90
CA SER A 623 6.76 -31.62 -2.50
C SER A 623 6.99 -32.69 -1.44
N LYS A 624 7.57 -32.30 -0.31
CA LYS A 624 7.86 -33.20 0.80
C LYS A 624 6.60 -33.66 1.53
N ILE A 625 5.62 -32.78 1.73
CA ILE A 625 4.30 -33.17 2.30
C ILE A 625 3.64 -34.21 1.39
N MET A 626 3.61 -33.98 0.08
CA MET A 626 3.02 -34.91 -0.89
C MET A 626 3.78 -36.25 -0.92
N GLU A 627 5.12 -36.23 -0.87
CA GLU A 627 5.94 -37.45 -0.80
C GLU A 627 5.63 -38.29 0.45
N LYS A 628 5.49 -37.64 1.63
CA LYS A 628 5.26 -38.35 2.89
C LYS A 628 3.81 -38.77 3.11
N ALA A 629 2.85 -37.99 2.62
CA ALA A 629 1.44 -38.35 2.68
C ALA A 629 1.08 -39.48 1.70
N GLY A 630 1.84 -39.67 0.62
CA GLY A 630 1.56 -40.67 -0.39
C GLY A 630 0.19 -40.41 -1.04
N ASP A 631 -0.67 -41.44 -1.06
CA ASP A 631 -2.01 -41.33 -1.62
C ASP A 631 -3.04 -40.66 -0.68
N ASP A 632 -2.67 -40.41 0.59
CA ASP A 632 -3.55 -39.74 1.56
C ASP A 632 -3.57 -38.22 1.37
N LYS A 633 -4.35 -37.78 0.39
CA LYS A 633 -4.58 -36.35 0.12
C LYS A 633 -5.17 -35.61 1.31
N GLU A 634 -5.97 -36.27 2.16
CA GLU A 634 -6.58 -35.63 3.31
C GLU A 634 -5.53 -35.28 4.39
N ALA A 635 -4.58 -36.20 4.63
CA ALA A 635 -3.44 -35.94 5.50
C ALA A 635 -2.56 -34.81 4.94
N ALA A 636 -2.32 -34.77 3.63
CA ALA A 636 -1.58 -33.69 2.99
C ALA A 636 -2.25 -32.32 3.19
N ILE A 637 -3.57 -32.22 2.96
CA ILE A 637 -4.34 -30.98 3.13
C ILE A 637 -4.26 -30.49 4.58
N LYS A 638 -4.52 -31.37 5.56
CA LYS A 638 -4.46 -31.01 6.98
C LYS A 638 -3.06 -30.58 7.42
N CYS A 639 -2.02 -31.23 6.89
CA CYS A 639 -0.64 -30.86 7.18
C CYS A 639 -0.28 -29.49 6.59
N LEU A 640 -0.78 -29.16 5.38
CA LEU A 640 -0.62 -27.82 4.79
C LEU A 640 -1.35 -26.75 5.62
N CYS A 641 -2.58 -27.00 6.09
CA CYS A 641 -3.27 -26.07 6.98
C CYS A 641 -2.44 -25.74 8.24
N LYS A 642 -1.85 -26.75 8.88
CA LYS A 642 -0.96 -26.52 10.04
C LYS A 642 0.31 -25.76 9.69
N PHE A 643 0.86 -25.99 8.50
CA PHE A 643 2.02 -25.26 8.02
C PHE A 643 1.67 -23.79 7.76
N ASP A 644 0.52 -23.50 7.17
CA ASP A 644 0.02 -22.15 6.99
C ASP A 644 -0.14 -21.42 8.33
N ASP A 645 -0.71 -22.08 9.35
CA ASP A 645 -0.86 -21.54 10.71
C ASP A 645 0.50 -21.09 11.29
N TYR A 646 1.57 -21.86 11.04
CA TYR A 646 2.94 -21.46 11.41
C TYR A 646 3.43 -20.25 10.60
N THR A 647 3.20 -20.23 9.28
CA THR A 647 3.65 -19.13 8.42
C THR A 647 2.97 -17.80 8.73
N GLU A 648 1.82 -17.80 9.41
CA GLU A 648 1.05 -16.61 9.78
C GLU A 648 1.39 -16.04 11.16
N LEU A 649 2.19 -16.76 11.94
CA LEU A 649 2.77 -16.24 13.16
C LEU A 649 3.63 -15.00 12.84
N ASN A 650 3.59 -14.01 13.73
CA ASN A 650 4.51 -12.89 13.65
C ASN A 650 5.97 -13.39 13.82
N ASN A 651 6.95 -12.60 13.38
CA ASN A 651 8.36 -13.02 13.43
C ASN A 651 8.83 -13.39 14.84
N THR A 652 8.33 -12.70 15.87
CA THR A 652 8.66 -13.01 17.27
C THR A 652 8.17 -14.40 17.67
N ASP A 653 6.92 -14.73 17.32
CA ASP A 653 6.32 -16.03 17.63
C ASP A 653 6.93 -17.16 16.79
N LYS A 654 7.28 -16.91 15.52
CA LYS A 654 8.03 -17.88 14.69
C LYS A 654 9.39 -18.24 15.26
N ASN A 655 9.99 -17.32 16.03
CA ASN A 655 11.29 -17.49 16.64
C ASN A 655 11.22 -18.12 18.04
N SER A 656 10.04 -18.47 18.56
CA SER A 656 9.90 -19.20 19.84
C SER A 656 9.28 -20.56 19.60
N LEU A 657 10.02 -21.61 19.93
CA LEU A 657 9.59 -22.99 19.77
C LEU A 657 8.29 -23.26 20.54
N ALA A 658 8.15 -22.70 21.74
CA ALA A 658 6.95 -22.83 22.56
C ALA A 658 5.67 -22.30 21.90
N LYS A 659 5.78 -21.42 20.87
CA LYS A 659 4.63 -20.84 20.18
C LYS A 659 4.09 -21.69 19.06
N PHE A 660 4.90 -22.56 18.46
CA PHE A 660 4.50 -23.28 17.25
C PHE A 660 4.71 -24.78 17.29
N GLN A 661 5.53 -25.32 18.20
CA GLN A 661 5.80 -26.76 18.25
C GLN A 661 4.51 -27.57 18.36
N ASP A 662 3.58 -27.12 19.21
CA ASP A 662 2.34 -27.84 19.53
C ASP A 662 1.30 -27.79 18.38
N LEU A 663 1.56 -27.06 17.29
CA LEU A 663 0.76 -27.14 16.06
C LEU A 663 0.92 -28.50 15.37
N PHE A 664 2.07 -29.16 15.53
CA PHE A 664 2.45 -30.37 14.81
C PHE A 664 2.47 -31.59 15.73
N ASP A 665 1.86 -32.69 15.28
CA ASP A 665 1.96 -33.97 15.98
C ASP A 665 3.22 -34.71 15.52
N ILE A 666 4.19 -34.87 16.42
CA ILE A 666 5.45 -35.59 16.14
C ILE A 666 5.26 -37.10 15.92
N LYS A 667 4.08 -37.65 16.25
CA LYS A 667 3.74 -39.06 15.96
C LYS A 667 3.30 -39.26 14.51
N ASP A 668 2.77 -38.21 13.88
CA ASP A 668 2.43 -38.20 12.45
C ASP A 668 3.72 -37.99 11.63
N THR A 669 4.00 -38.91 10.70
CA THR A 669 5.25 -38.91 9.94
C THR A 669 5.39 -37.67 9.05
N THR A 670 4.29 -37.22 8.45
CA THR A 670 4.25 -36.05 7.56
C THR A 670 4.44 -34.78 8.37
N GLN A 671 3.72 -34.62 9.48
CA GLN A 671 3.82 -33.44 10.34
C GLN A 671 5.17 -33.36 11.05
N LYS A 672 5.70 -34.47 11.55
CA LYS A 672 7.06 -34.57 12.12
C LYS A 672 8.10 -34.04 11.15
N TYR A 673 7.97 -34.39 9.87
CA TYR A 673 8.90 -33.95 8.85
C TYR A 673 8.79 -32.44 8.57
N VAL A 674 7.57 -31.89 8.51
CA VAL A 674 7.38 -30.43 8.35
C VAL A 674 7.97 -29.67 9.54
N LEU A 675 7.73 -30.13 10.77
CA LEU A 675 8.34 -29.55 11.96
C LEU A 675 9.87 -29.64 11.90
N LYS A 676 10.44 -30.78 11.47
CA LYS A 676 11.88 -30.92 11.24
C LYS A 676 12.40 -29.85 10.26
N HIS A 677 11.71 -29.63 9.14
CA HIS A 677 12.10 -28.63 8.17
C HIS A 677 12.07 -27.21 8.76
N ILE A 678 11.01 -26.85 9.50
CA ILE A 678 10.90 -25.57 10.20
C ILE A 678 12.09 -25.37 11.14
N ILE A 679 12.43 -26.39 11.93
CA ILE A 679 13.51 -26.33 12.91
C ILE A 679 14.86 -26.12 12.22
N GLU A 680 15.20 -27.00 11.27
CA GLU A 680 16.52 -27.02 10.63
C GLU A 680 16.75 -25.84 9.68
N ASN A 681 15.70 -25.25 9.11
CA ASN A 681 15.86 -24.27 8.04
C ASN A 681 15.38 -22.86 8.38
N LEU A 682 14.49 -22.71 9.36
CA LEU A 682 13.84 -21.43 9.69
C LEU A 682 14.14 -21.00 11.13
N TYR A 683 13.80 -21.83 12.12
CA TYR A 683 13.89 -21.47 13.53
C TYR A 683 15.33 -21.27 14.03
N VAL A 684 16.26 -22.19 13.69
CA VAL A 684 17.65 -22.11 14.18
C VAL A 684 18.44 -20.94 13.57
N LYS A 685 17.99 -20.37 12.45
CA LYS A 685 18.69 -19.28 11.75
C LYS A 685 18.40 -17.89 12.32
N ASN A 686 17.42 -17.77 13.19
CA ASN A 686 16.98 -16.50 13.76
C ASN A 686 17.26 -16.46 15.27
N ASP A 687 17.24 -15.30 15.88
CA ASP A 687 17.37 -15.17 17.34
C ASP A 687 16.01 -15.34 18.03
N THR A 688 16.04 -15.89 19.25
CA THR A 688 14.86 -15.99 20.13
C THR A 688 15.00 -15.01 21.28
N THR A 689 14.25 -13.92 21.26
CA THR A 689 14.24 -12.91 22.34
C THR A 689 12.99 -13.03 23.18
N LEU A 690 13.15 -13.22 24.49
CA LEU A 690 12.07 -13.29 25.47
C LEU A 690 12.27 -12.24 26.58
N LEU A 691 11.20 -11.99 27.34
CA LEU A 691 11.24 -11.09 28.48
C LEU A 691 11.41 -11.87 29.79
N ILE A 692 12.46 -11.58 30.53
CA ILE A 692 12.67 -12.10 31.89
C ILE A 692 11.81 -11.28 32.86
N LYS A 693 11.08 -11.97 33.72
CA LYS A 693 10.41 -11.34 34.86
C LYS A 693 11.40 -11.16 36.01
N SER A 694 11.80 -9.93 36.30
CA SER A 694 12.58 -9.65 37.51
C SER A 694 11.67 -9.62 38.73
N VAL A 695 11.82 -10.58 39.65
CA VAL A 695 11.29 -10.43 41.02
C VAL A 695 12.29 -9.57 41.78
N LYS A 696 12.07 -8.26 41.87
CA LYS A 696 12.71 -7.49 42.94
C LYS A 696 12.10 -7.98 44.24
N SER A 697 12.88 -8.67 45.06
CA SER A 697 12.60 -8.79 46.49
C SER A 697 12.71 -7.39 47.07
N ASP A 698 11.58 -6.70 47.12
CA ASP A 698 11.14 -5.84 48.21
C ASP A 698 9.99 -4.98 47.72
N VAL A 699 8.92 -5.01 48.51
CA VAL A 699 7.63 -4.36 48.33
C VAL A 699 7.84 -2.87 48.04
N ALA A 700 7.64 -2.42 46.78
CA ALA A 700 7.16 -1.08 46.37
C ALA A 700 7.59 -0.56 44.97
N LYS A 701 8.38 -1.28 44.15
CA LYS A 701 8.72 -0.80 42.78
C LYS A 701 8.52 -1.88 41.74
N GLY A 702 7.76 -1.54 40.69
CA GLY A 702 7.21 -2.47 39.69
C GLY A 702 8.22 -3.40 39.01
N THR A 703 7.69 -4.46 38.42
CA THR A 703 8.42 -5.51 37.70
C THR A 703 9.21 -4.90 36.53
N GLU A 704 10.54 -4.87 36.63
CA GLU A 704 11.40 -4.57 35.47
C GLU A 704 11.45 -5.81 34.56
N LEU A 705 11.11 -5.62 33.27
CA LEU A 705 11.20 -6.65 32.24
C LEU A 705 12.53 -6.49 31.50
N ILE A 706 13.37 -7.53 31.54
CA ILE A 706 14.68 -7.53 30.87
C ILE A 706 14.58 -8.35 29.59
N LYS A 707 15.04 -7.81 28.46
CA LYS A 707 15.14 -8.57 27.20
C LYS A 707 16.34 -9.49 27.24
N ALA A 708 16.11 -10.78 27.02
CA ALA A 708 17.16 -11.78 26.92
C ALA A 708 17.00 -12.62 25.66
N THR A 709 18.11 -13.06 25.09
CA THR A 709 18.14 -13.63 23.73
C THR A 709 18.99 -14.89 23.68
N ILE A 710 18.44 -15.95 23.08
CA ILE A 710 19.19 -17.10 22.61
C ILE A 710 19.47 -16.89 21.13
N THR A 711 20.74 -16.91 20.74
CA THR A 711 21.10 -16.61 19.35
C THR A 711 20.90 -17.78 18.40
N ALA A 712 20.79 -17.44 17.11
CA ALA A 712 20.86 -18.40 16.03
C ALA A 712 22.08 -19.33 16.14
N ARG A 713 23.25 -18.79 16.52
CA ARG A 713 24.49 -19.56 16.70
C ARG A 713 24.36 -20.61 17.79
N ALA A 714 23.88 -20.22 18.97
CA ALA A 714 23.67 -21.16 20.08
C ALA A 714 22.66 -22.26 19.71
N LYS A 715 21.56 -21.89 19.03
CA LYS A 715 20.57 -22.84 18.53
C LYS A 715 21.14 -23.81 17.51
N GLN A 716 21.98 -23.33 16.59
CA GLN A 716 22.67 -24.18 15.62
C GLN A 716 23.58 -25.20 16.33
N GLN A 717 24.32 -24.77 17.36
CA GLN A 717 25.17 -25.68 18.15
C GLN A 717 24.36 -26.76 18.89
N ILE A 718 23.21 -26.39 19.47
CA ILE A 718 22.29 -27.36 20.08
C ILE A 718 21.75 -28.35 19.04
N LEU A 719 21.33 -27.85 17.87
CA LEU A 719 20.85 -28.69 16.77
C LEU A 719 21.94 -29.65 16.30
N ASP A 720 23.16 -29.17 16.12
CA ASP A 720 24.28 -29.97 15.63
C ASP A 720 24.65 -31.09 16.60
N LYS A 721 24.51 -30.85 17.91
CA LYS A 721 24.77 -31.83 18.95
C LYS A 721 23.66 -32.88 19.06
N TYR A 722 22.43 -32.45 19.37
CA TYR A 722 21.36 -33.36 19.75
C TYR A 722 20.59 -33.93 18.56
N LYS A 723 20.65 -33.25 17.40
CA LYS A 723 19.88 -33.55 16.18
C LYS A 723 18.37 -33.60 16.43
N TYR A 724 17.60 -33.53 15.35
CA TYR A 724 16.14 -33.68 15.42
C TYR A 724 15.77 -35.17 15.68
N PRO A 725 14.80 -35.49 16.57
CA PRO A 725 13.92 -34.56 17.31
C PRO A 725 14.42 -34.18 18.71
N VAL A 726 15.51 -34.77 19.21
CA VAL A 726 15.99 -34.58 20.59
C VAL A 726 16.32 -33.11 20.88
N CYS A 727 16.81 -32.37 19.90
CA CYS A 727 17.10 -30.95 20.03
C CYS A 727 15.88 -30.11 20.46
N LEU A 728 14.65 -30.55 20.16
CA LEU A 728 13.43 -29.84 20.54
C LEU A 728 13.30 -29.69 22.06
N GLU A 729 13.60 -30.76 22.80
CA GLU A 729 13.53 -30.78 24.26
C GLU A 729 14.49 -29.74 24.85
N TYR A 730 15.75 -29.78 24.45
CA TYR A 730 16.77 -28.84 24.91
C TYR A 730 16.46 -27.39 24.54
N MET A 731 16.05 -27.13 23.29
CA MET A 731 15.69 -25.78 22.84
C MET A 731 14.51 -25.23 23.65
N ARG A 732 13.47 -26.05 23.88
CA ARG A 732 12.30 -25.66 24.69
C ARG A 732 12.68 -25.41 26.14
N SER A 733 13.47 -26.28 26.75
CA SER A 733 13.94 -26.09 28.12
C SER A 733 14.80 -24.83 28.27
N PHE A 734 15.62 -24.49 27.28
CA PHE A 734 16.38 -23.23 27.29
C PHE A 734 15.48 -22.01 27.13
N GLU A 735 14.47 -22.04 26.24
CA GLU A 735 13.47 -20.97 26.15
C GLU A 735 12.71 -20.77 27.46
N GLU A 736 12.27 -21.85 28.11
CA GLU A 736 11.58 -21.80 29.40
C GLU A 736 12.50 -21.23 30.50
N ALA A 737 13.76 -21.67 30.55
CA ALA A 737 14.76 -21.14 31.47
C ALA A 737 15.03 -19.64 31.23
N LEU A 738 15.03 -19.20 29.96
CA LEU A 738 15.33 -17.81 29.59
C LEU A 738 14.32 -16.81 30.18
N THR A 739 13.13 -17.25 30.59
CA THR A 739 12.09 -16.36 31.14
C THR A 739 12.28 -16.03 32.63
N ASN A 740 13.22 -16.68 33.32
CA ASN A 740 13.41 -16.57 34.77
C ASN A 740 14.87 -16.37 35.17
N PHE A 741 15.09 -15.76 36.34
CA PHE A 741 16.38 -15.82 37.04
C PHE A 741 16.46 -17.09 37.88
N ALA A 742 17.64 -17.72 37.91
CA ALA A 742 17.89 -18.85 38.79
C ALA A 742 17.93 -18.37 40.26
N SER A 743 16.90 -18.70 41.04
CA SER A 743 16.70 -18.22 42.41
C SER A 743 17.23 -19.17 43.49
N LEU A 744 17.38 -20.46 43.18
CA LEU A 744 17.80 -21.51 44.13
C LEU A 744 18.90 -22.38 43.54
N GLN A 745 19.66 -23.06 44.40
CA GLN A 745 20.67 -24.02 43.95
C GLN A 745 19.98 -25.17 43.19
N GLY A 746 20.33 -25.34 41.92
CA GLY A 746 19.71 -26.34 41.04
C GLY A 746 18.54 -25.85 40.18
N SER A 747 18.04 -24.61 40.39
CA SER A 747 16.96 -24.08 39.55
C SER A 747 17.46 -23.72 38.14
N ALA A 748 16.59 -23.91 37.13
CA ALA A 748 16.80 -23.37 35.79
C ALA A 748 16.66 -21.85 35.80
N GLY A 749 17.38 -21.17 34.90
CA GLY A 749 17.27 -19.73 34.73
C GLY A 749 18.57 -19.04 34.40
N VAL A 750 18.48 -17.73 34.14
CA VAL A 750 19.63 -16.86 33.97
C VAL A 750 20.35 -16.68 35.31
N LYS A 751 21.67 -16.84 35.31
CA LYS A 751 22.51 -16.72 36.49
C LYS A 751 23.77 -15.94 36.16
N LYS A 752 24.13 -15.01 37.05
CA LYS A 752 25.44 -14.36 37.03
C LYS A 752 26.45 -15.22 37.76
N ILE A 753 27.51 -15.64 37.06
CA ILE A 753 28.62 -16.43 37.62
C ILE A 753 29.79 -15.51 37.98
N GLY A 754 30.62 -15.93 38.94
CA GLY A 754 31.86 -15.22 39.28
C GLY A 754 31.69 -13.92 40.08
N ARG A 755 30.70 -13.81 40.98
CA ARG A 755 30.52 -12.60 41.85
C ARG A 755 31.82 -12.12 42.52
N ASN A 756 32.76 -13.04 42.80
CA ASN A 756 34.04 -12.76 43.47
C ASN A 756 35.28 -13.04 42.59
N ASN A 757 35.12 -13.44 41.31
CA ASN A 757 36.24 -13.80 40.45
C ASN A 757 36.15 -13.11 39.08
N LYS A 758 36.87 -11.99 38.94
CA LYS A 758 36.95 -11.19 37.68
C LYS A 758 37.66 -11.91 36.53
N SER A 759 38.32 -13.05 36.79
CA SER A 759 39.06 -13.82 35.77
C SER A 759 38.19 -14.85 35.03
N ALA A 760 36.92 -15.03 35.40
CA ALA A 760 36.01 -15.92 34.70
C ALA A 760 35.77 -15.43 33.26
N GLN A 761 36.00 -16.31 32.28
CA GLN A 761 35.86 -16.00 30.85
C GLN A 761 34.45 -15.53 30.47
N TYR A 762 33.42 -16.07 31.13
CA TYR A 762 32.02 -15.67 30.98
C TYR A 762 31.43 -15.37 32.35
N GLN A 763 30.59 -14.34 32.44
CA GLN A 763 29.96 -13.85 33.67
C GLN A 763 28.45 -14.08 33.70
N MET A 764 27.85 -14.38 32.56
CA MET A 764 26.42 -14.68 32.43
C MET A 764 26.23 -16.08 31.84
N GLU A 765 25.45 -16.91 32.54
CA GLU A 765 25.07 -18.25 32.07
C GLU A 765 23.54 -18.41 32.11
N LEU A 766 23.01 -19.17 31.14
CA LEU A 766 21.66 -19.70 31.15
C LEU A 766 21.75 -21.19 31.49
N LYS A 767 21.12 -21.59 32.59
CA LYS A 767 21.18 -22.95 33.12
C LYS A 767 19.85 -23.67 32.97
N LEU A 768 19.92 -24.96 32.62
CA LEU A 768 18.82 -25.91 32.73
C LEU A 768 18.81 -26.61 34.10
N LYS A 769 17.61 -26.99 34.56
CA LYS A 769 17.43 -27.78 35.78
C LYS A 769 17.90 -29.21 35.50
N ASP A 770 18.65 -29.80 36.44
CA ASP A 770 19.12 -31.20 36.41
C ASP A 770 19.92 -31.61 35.15
N HIS A 771 20.44 -30.63 34.40
CA HIS A 771 21.30 -30.81 33.23
C HIS A 771 22.63 -30.08 33.42
N ASP A 772 23.69 -30.56 32.77
CA ASP A 772 25.00 -29.89 32.74
C ASP A 772 25.12 -28.86 31.61
N ASP A 773 24.21 -28.92 30.64
CA ASP A 773 24.16 -28.01 29.49
C ASP A 773 23.94 -26.56 29.91
N ARG A 774 24.75 -25.65 29.35
CA ARG A 774 24.67 -24.20 29.60
C ARG A 774 24.71 -23.43 28.28
N LEU A 775 24.08 -22.25 28.28
CA LEU A 775 24.42 -21.20 27.33
C LEU A 775 25.20 -20.08 28.03
N PHE A 776 26.22 -19.54 27.36
CA PHE A 776 27.04 -18.44 27.85
C PHE A 776 26.94 -17.21 26.94
N SER A 777 27.10 -16.03 27.53
CA SER A 777 27.23 -14.75 26.81
C SER A 777 28.70 -14.39 26.64
N ILE A 778 29.12 -14.08 25.41
CA ILE A 778 30.49 -13.61 25.13
C ILE A 778 30.68 -12.20 25.70
N GLU A 779 29.66 -11.35 25.55
CA GLU A 779 29.68 -9.95 25.97
C GLU A 779 29.26 -9.76 27.44
N ASN A 780 29.04 -10.84 28.18
CA ASN A 780 28.61 -10.83 29.58
C ASN A 780 27.29 -10.06 29.81
N ASN A 781 26.39 -10.12 28.83
CA ASN A 781 25.06 -9.53 28.87
C ASN A 781 23.98 -10.63 28.78
N TYR A 782 22.72 -10.24 28.52
CA TYR A 782 21.60 -11.18 28.38
C TYR A 782 21.47 -11.79 26.97
N TYR A 783 22.54 -11.77 26.20
CA TYR A 783 22.64 -12.30 24.85
C TYR A 783 23.52 -13.56 24.88
N PHE A 784 22.91 -14.73 24.66
CA PHE A 784 23.53 -16.05 24.86
C PHE A 784 23.92 -16.69 23.53
N ASP A 785 25.23 -16.93 23.34
CA ASP A 785 25.84 -17.18 22.02
C ASP A 785 26.59 -18.50 21.91
N ILE A 786 26.90 -19.10 23.05
CA ILE A 786 27.76 -20.28 23.15
C ILE A 786 27.03 -21.36 23.92
N PHE A 787 26.81 -22.51 23.27
CA PHE A 787 26.39 -23.74 23.91
C PHE A 787 27.58 -24.53 24.46
N SER A 788 27.41 -25.11 25.65
CA SER A 788 28.40 -25.96 26.31
C SER A 788 27.74 -27.12 27.03
N GLU A 789 28.27 -28.32 26.84
CA GLU A 789 27.82 -29.58 27.48
C GLU A 789 28.30 -29.71 28.93
N LYS A 790 29.26 -28.88 29.33
CA LYS A 790 29.77 -28.80 30.69
C LYS A 790 29.55 -27.40 31.21
N GLY A 791 28.84 -27.25 32.32
CA GLY A 791 28.95 -26.05 33.12
C GLY A 791 30.44 -25.83 33.45
N LYS A 792 30.96 -24.63 33.21
CA LYS A 792 32.31 -24.26 33.64
C LYS A 792 32.27 -24.05 35.15
N HIS A 793 32.25 -25.15 35.91
CA HIS A 793 32.43 -25.15 37.36
C HIS A 793 33.84 -25.57 37.70
#